data_AF-A0A5M7AUD9-F1
#
_entry.id   AF-A0A5M7AUD9-F1
#
_cell.length_a   1.000
_cell.length_b   1.000
_cell.length_c   1.000
_cell.angle_alpha   90.00
_cell.angle_beta   90.00
_cell.angle_gamma   90.00
#
_symmetry.space_group_name_H-M   'P 1'
#
loop_
_entity.id
_entity.type
_entity.pdbx_description
1 polymer ?
#
loop_
_entity_poly.entity_id
_entity_poly.type
_entity_poly.pdbx_seq_one_letter_code
_entity_poly.pdbx_strand_id
1 'polypeptide(L)'
;MALKIVISHKTKYKYDRPVSLSPHIFRLRPAPHSRTPIEAYSIKITPENQFFNWQQDPFGNYMARLIFPEKTTELTIDVEIIADLKTINPFDFFVEEYAEEYPFVYKEETKKELLPYLEITDKGKLLQDFLKTLDYTPRKTIYFLIDINQKIYEFLNYNIRMDPGVQTCEETLDSKSGSCRDYAWLFVQTLRHLGFGARFVSGYLVQLKSDEKSLDGPSGPEEDFTDLHAWAEVYLPGAGWIGFDATSGLLAGEGHIPLACTPTFESAAPVTGMSDVCETEFFFENSVKRIFESPRVTKPYTEEQWNAIYKLGFKVEKQLEKGDVRLTMGGEPTFVSIDDMESPEWNTDADGPHKRELAKNLSARLYDEFAKGGVLHQAQGKWYPGEPLPRWSIELCWRKDGRNIWHNKKLLSLFADNPIVPENADILFLETLTKHLGITDTTIVPTYEDAFYFMWEEGKLPIDVDPTKDDGALLVKNKLKEILKDGKSKAVGYVLPLNNSMGTWYTSDWTFRRNHLFLIPGNSPIGLRLPLDSLIRKPEHGEFPQFVADNFSVKGRLPSFKKTAATRYDNVVNNGAPIDNTYFIRTALCSEVRDGKLYLFLPPMDSAEIFLDLIASIEATAKKLDIPVILEGYDPPKDHRLESMKVTPDPGVIEINVHPAKNWEELTHNTLTLYKLAKQSRLGTEKFMLDGKHTGTGGGNHVTLGGVSPADSPLLRKPSLLRSLLTFWQHHPGLSYLFSGAFIGATSQAPRIDEARMENLYELEIAFSQIPKDGEVPFWLTDRLFRHLLTDLTGNTHRAEFCIDKLYSPDSSSGRLGILELRAFDMPPHPQMSLMQNLLVRTLVAWFWKKPYEHDLVRWGTELHDKFLIEHYVREDIKDIVEQLNRAGYKFQEDWFNPFFEFRFPLHGMVQINNVHLELRAAIEPWNVLGEEMSGGGTARYVDSSVERIQVKVNHFIEERFVLTCNGVKVQLNSTGIKGEYVAGVRYKAWNPHSSLHPTIDVDTPLVFDIVDTWNKRSIGGCTYYVAHPGGRSYESYPVNSYEAESRRINRFWEFGHTQGTIEEKESIMQGGESTSKVEKQESSKKFSYKELPINFEFPYTLDLRKK
;
A
#
# COMPACT_ATOMS: atom_id res chain seq x y z
N MET A 1 3.58 -14.23 9.62
CA MET A 1 2.26 -14.89 9.73
C MET A 1 2.48 -16.39 9.71
N ALA A 2 1.66 -17.16 10.42
CA ALA A 2 1.76 -18.61 10.38
C ALA A 2 0.67 -19.16 9.47
N LEU A 3 1.06 -19.97 8.49
CA LEU A 3 0.16 -20.75 7.67
C LEU A 3 0.45 -22.22 7.96
N LYS A 4 -0.49 -22.90 8.61
CA LYS A 4 -0.34 -24.33 8.89
C LYS A 4 -1.10 -25.13 7.86
N ILE A 5 -0.41 -26.10 7.31
CA ILE A 5 -0.96 -27.03 6.32
C ILE A 5 -0.87 -28.46 6.82
N VAL A 6 -1.77 -29.29 6.31
CA VAL A 6 -1.70 -30.75 6.38
C VAL A 6 -1.41 -31.26 4.99
N ILE A 7 -0.31 -31.99 4.84
CA ILE A 7 0.01 -32.79 3.66
C ILE A 7 -0.46 -34.21 3.95
N SER A 8 -1.30 -34.75 3.08
CA SER A 8 -1.73 -36.15 3.13
C SER A 8 -1.23 -36.85 1.87
N HIS A 9 -0.38 -37.84 2.05
CA HIS A 9 0.17 -38.68 1.00
C HIS A 9 -0.36 -40.09 1.20
N LYS A 10 -0.96 -40.66 0.15
CA LYS A 10 -1.39 -42.04 0.13
C LYS A 10 -0.90 -42.76 -1.10
N THR A 11 -0.25 -43.90 -0.91
CA THR A 11 0.15 -44.80 -1.99
C THR A 11 -0.36 -46.19 -1.67
N LYS A 12 -1.02 -46.83 -2.64
CA LYS A 12 -1.58 -48.17 -2.51
C LYS A 12 -1.18 -49.02 -3.72
N TYR A 13 -0.55 -50.14 -3.43
CA TYR A 13 -0.27 -51.21 -4.38
C TYR A 13 -1.25 -52.34 -4.08
N LYS A 14 -2.04 -52.73 -5.08
CA LYS A 14 -2.95 -53.86 -4.98
C LYS A 14 -2.50 -54.94 -5.95
N TYR A 15 -2.20 -56.10 -5.41
CA TYR A 15 -1.67 -57.23 -6.15
C TYR A 15 -2.81 -58.16 -6.57
N ASP A 16 -2.70 -58.76 -7.76
CA ASP A 16 -3.65 -59.74 -8.29
C ASP A 16 -3.76 -61.02 -7.45
N ARG A 17 -2.74 -61.28 -6.62
CA ARG A 17 -2.63 -62.45 -5.73
C ARG A 17 -1.81 -62.14 -4.47
N PRO A 18 -1.83 -62.99 -3.43
CA PRO A 18 -0.91 -62.85 -2.30
C PRO A 18 0.55 -62.97 -2.74
N VAL A 19 1.36 -61.94 -2.46
CA VAL A 19 2.78 -61.86 -2.80
C VAL A 19 3.65 -61.68 -1.55
N SER A 20 4.89 -62.15 -1.65
CA SER A 20 5.92 -61.88 -0.64
C SER A 20 6.55 -60.52 -0.92
N LEU A 21 6.76 -59.73 0.14
CA LEU A 21 7.47 -58.44 0.05
C LEU A 21 8.87 -58.59 0.63
N SER A 22 9.89 -58.13 -0.08
CA SER A 22 11.26 -58.04 0.45
C SER A 22 11.35 -56.97 1.54
N PRO A 23 12.49 -56.83 2.25
CA PRO A 23 12.68 -55.69 3.14
C PRO A 23 12.48 -54.37 2.40
N HIS A 24 11.54 -53.54 2.86
CA HIS A 24 11.27 -52.24 2.27
C HIS A 24 11.94 -51.12 3.07
N ILE A 25 12.33 -50.05 2.37
CA ILE A 25 12.85 -48.82 2.95
C ILE A 25 11.92 -47.68 2.54
N PHE A 26 11.48 -46.88 3.50
CA PHE A 26 10.63 -45.71 3.30
C PHE A 26 11.37 -44.44 3.76
N ARG A 27 11.45 -43.45 2.89
CA ARG A 27 12.07 -42.13 3.13
C ARG A 27 11.01 -41.04 2.99
N LEU A 28 9.90 -41.19 3.69
CA LEU A 28 8.75 -40.29 3.63
C LEU A 28 8.61 -39.41 4.89
N ARG A 29 9.66 -39.33 5.70
CA ARG A 29 9.73 -38.42 6.85
C ARG A 29 10.59 -37.21 6.49
N PRO A 30 10.11 -35.97 6.70
CA PRO A 30 10.90 -34.77 6.47
C PRO A 30 12.28 -34.80 7.13
N ALA A 31 13.29 -34.34 6.40
CA ALA A 31 14.67 -34.31 6.83
C ALA A 31 14.83 -33.36 8.04
N PRO A 32 15.75 -33.66 8.97
CA PRO A 32 15.94 -32.87 10.18
C PRO A 32 16.42 -31.43 9.92
N HIS A 33 16.95 -31.16 8.73
CA HIS A 33 17.43 -29.85 8.29
C HIS A 33 16.41 -29.10 7.40
N SER A 34 15.17 -29.57 7.31
CA SER A 34 14.08 -28.84 6.64
C SER A 34 13.97 -27.43 7.23
N ARG A 35 14.01 -26.41 6.36
CA ARG A 35 13.82 -25.01 6.77
C ARG A 35 12.38 -24.74 7.21
N THR A 36 11.43 -25.45 6.61
CA THR A 36 10.02 -25.43 6.99
C THR A 36 9.83 -26.26 8.27
N PRO A 37 9.40 -25.66 9.39
CA PRO A 37 9.17 -26.38 10.64
C PRO A 37 8.07 -27.44 10.49
N ILE A 38 8.34 -28.64 10.99
CA ILE A 38 7.41 -29.77 10.99
C ILE A 38 6.87 -29.95 12.40
N GLU A 39 5.58 -29.67 12.59
CA GLU A 39 4.92 -29.75 13.90
C GLU A 39 4.51 -31.17 14.25
N ALA A 40 4.06 -31.94 13.26
CA ALA A 40 3.65 -33.32 13.44
C ALA A 40 3.92 -34.16 12.18
N TYR A 41 4.16 -35.45 12.41
CA TYR A 41 4.37 -36.45 11.37
C TYR A 41 3.75 -37.78 11.80
N SER A 42 3.04 -38.43 10.88
CA SER A 42 2.49 -39.77 11.05
C SER A 42 2.73 -40.60 9.79
N ILE A 43 3.05 -41.88 9.97
CA ILE A 43 3.10 -42.88 8.90
C ILE A 43 2.40 -44.15 9.34
N LYS A 44 1.47 -44.63 8.52
CA LYS A 44 0.78 -45.91 8.69
C LYS A 44 1.02 -46.77 7.47
N ILE A 45 1.40 -48.03 7.70
CA ILE A 45 1.72 -48.98 6.62
C ILE A 45 0.92 -50.25 6.86
N THR A 46 0.19 -50.70 5.85
CA THR A 46 -0.57 -51.96 5.83
C THR A 46 0.09 -52.92 4.84
N PRO A 47 0.29 -54.21 5.15
CA PRO A 47 -0.21 -54.96 6.32
C PRO A 47 0.47 -54.57 7.64
N GLU A 48 -0.25 -54.72 8.77
CA GLU A 48 0.14 -54.24 10.11
C GLU A 48 1.03 -55.20 10.94
N ASN A 49 1.21 -56.45 10.49
CA ASN A 49 2.08 -57.42 11.17
C ASN A 49 3.53 -57.36 10.64
N GLN A 50 4.11 -56.16 10.50
CA GLN A 50 5.49 -55.96 10.03
C GLN A 50 6.47 -55.73 11.19
N PHE A 51 7.73 -56.11 10.98
CA PHE A 51 8.83 -55.55 11.77
C PHE A 51 9.10 -54.13 11.28
N PHE A 52 9.07 -53.14 12.18
CA PHE A 52 9.25 -51.72 11.85
C PHE A 52 10.46 -51.15 12.61
N ASN A 53 11.45 -50.60 11.91
CA ASN A 53 12.63 -49.99 12.54
C ASN A 53 13.02 -48.65 11.90
N TRP A 54 13.20 -47.60 12.71
CA TRP A 54 13.72 -46.30 12.28
C TRP A 54 15.25 -46.29 12.29
N GLN A 55 15.84 -45.70 11.26
CA GLN A 55 17.29 -45.55 11.08
C GLN A 55 17.62 -44.17 10.48
N GLN A 56 18.89 -43.80 10.53
CA GLN A 56 19.46 -42.72 9.72
C GLN A 56 20.42 -43.31 8.70
N ASP A 57 20.42 -42.76 7.49
CA ASP A 57 21.37 -43.13 6.46
C ASP A 57 22.72 -42.39 6.65
N PRO A 58 23.79 -42.74 5.91
CA PRO A 58 25.08 -42.06 6.02
C PRO A 58 25.06 -40.56 5.73
N PHE A 59 23.97 -40.03 5.15
CA PHE A 59 23.79 -38.63 4.79
C PHE A 59 22.88 -37.89 5.78
N GLY A 60 22.41 -38.57 6.84
CA GLY A 60 21.60 -38.01 7.91
C GLY A 60 20.09 -37.97 7.62
N ASN A 61 19.62 -38.61 6.55
CA ASN A 61 18.19 -38.69 6.24
C ASN A 61 17.49 -39.73 7.13
N TYR A 62 16.24 -39.47 7.50
CA TYR A 62 15.44 -40.47 8.21
C TYR A 62 14.95 -41.55 7.24
N MET A 63 15.10 -42.82 7.62
CA MET A 63 14.52 -43.93 6.88
C MET A 63 13.86 -44.96 7.81
N ALA A 64 12.70 -45.46 7.42
CA ALA A 64 12.04 -46.59 8.06
C ALA A 64 12.33 -47.86 7.27
N ARG A 65 12.88 -48.88 7.91
CA ARG A 65 13.10 -50.20 7.32
C ARG A 65 12.07 -51.18 7.87
N LEU A 66 11.31 -51.79 6.96
CA LEU A 66 10.26 -52.73 7.30
C LEU A 66 10.54 -54.11 6.72
N ILE A 67 10.14 -55.16 7.45
CA ILE A 67 10.17 -56.55 6.98
C ILE A 67 8.78 -57.14 7.17
N PHE A 68 8.22 -57.69 6.08
CA PHE A 68 6.88 -58.27 6.06
C PHE A 68 6.98 -59.80 6.14
N PRO A 69 6.57 -60.42 7.25
CA PRO A 69 6.68 -61.87 7.43
C PRO A 69 5.60 -62.65 6.65
N GLU A 70 4.45 -62.03 6.39
CA GLU A 70 3.31 -62.66 5.75
C GLU A 70 3.13 -62.19 4.31
N LYS A 71 2.52 -63.04 3.48
CA LYS A 71 2.11 -62.66 2.12
C LYS A 71 0.91 -61.72 2.19
N THR A 72 0.88 -60.71 1.32
CA THR A 72 -0.20 -59.72 1.27
C THR A 72 -0.73 -59.55 -0.15
N THR A 73 -1.99 -59.14 -0.27
CA THR A 73 -2.61 -58.70 -1.52
C THR A 73 -2.57 -57.18 -1.67
N GLU A 74 -2.12 -56.46 -0.64
CA GLU A 74 -2.10 -54.99 -0.62
C GLU A 74 -0.92 -54.46 0.19
N LEU A 75 -0.25 -53.44 -0.33
CA LEU A 75 0.67 -52.57 0.42
C LEU A 75 0.14 -51.15 0.36
N THR A 76 -0.27 -50.60 1.50
CA THR A 76 -0.74 -49.22 1.60
C THR A 76 0.18 -48.42 2.52
N ILE A 77 0.55 -47.23 2.07
CA ILE A 77 1.42 -46.26 2.75
C ILE A 77 0.60 -44.99 2.89
N ASP A 78 0.35 -44.57 4.13
CA ASP A 78 -0.45 -43.39 4.46
C ASP A 78 0.39 -42.49 5.36
N VAL A 79 0.70 -41.28 4.87
CA VAL A 79 1.57 -40.30 5.52
C VAL A 79 0.82 -39.00 5.70
N GLU A 80 0.87 -38.46 6.92
CA GLU A 80 0.36 -37.13 7.23
C GLU A 80 1.45 -36.27 7.86
N ILE A 81 1.60 -35.04 7.36
CA ILE A 81 2.56 -34.04 7.86
C ILE A 81 1.81 -32.75 8.17
N ILE A 82 2.02 -32.21 9.37
CA ILE A 82 1.62 -30.85 9.73
C ILE A 82 2.86 -29.96 9.64
N ALA A 83 2.84 -28.99 8.73
CA ALA A 83 3.96 -28.08 8.48
C ALA A 83 3.54 -26.61 8.65
N ASP A 84 4.45 -25.79 9.17
CA ASP A 84 4.30 -24.33 9.28
C ASP A 84 5.03 -23.65 8.11
N LEU A 85 4.27 -23.26 7.09
CA LEU A 85 4.80 -22.60 5.88
C LEU A 85 5.03 -21.11 6.14
N LYS A 86 6.08 -20.81 6.89
CA LYS A 86 6.62 -19.45 7.00
C LYS A 86 7.33 -19.08 5.71
N THR A 87 7.08 -17.90 5.18
CA THR A 87 7.78 -17.41 3.98
C THR A 87 9.28 -17.36 4.22
N ILE A 88 10.02 -17.95 3.28
CA ILE A 88 11.47 -18.04 3.35
C ILE A 88 12.07 -17.26 2.18
N ASN A 89 12.93 -16.27 2.46
CA ASN A 89 13.76 -15.69 1.42
C ASN A 89 14.85 -16.71 1.01
N PRO A 90 14.83 -17.21 -0.24
CA PRO A 90 15.80 -18.19 -0.70
C PRO A 90 17.19 -17.56 -0.94
N PHE A 91 17.31 -16.22 -0.95
CA PHE A 91 18.55 -15.45 -1.14
C PHE A 91 19.16 -14.92 0.16
N ASP A 92 18.67 -15.39 1.31
CA ASP A 92 19.15 -14.95 2.62
C ASP A 92 20.27 -15.83 3.16
N PHE A 93 21.48 -15.59 2.65
CA PHE A 93 22.72 -16.25 3.04
C PHE A 93 23.94 -15.38 2.70
N PHE A 94 25.11 -15.76 3.21
CA PHE A 94 26.39 -15.15 2.88
C PHE A 94 27.28 -16.16 2.17
N VAL A 95 28.03 -15.72 1.16
CA VAL A 95 29.06 -16.55 0.53
C VAL A 95 30.41 -16.05 0.99
N GLU A 96 31.34 -16.96 1.25
CA GLU A 96 32.73 -16.61 1.57
C GLU A 96 33.35 -15.82 0.41
N GLU A 97 34.19 -14.83 0.72
CA GLU A 97 34.79 -13.90 -0.27
C GLU A 97 35.47 -14.62 -1.44
N TYR A 98 36.19 -15.72 -1.16
CA TYR A 98 36.89 -16.50 -2.20
C TYR A 98 35.96 -17.29 -3.13
N ALA A 99 34.68 -17.44 -2.78
CA ALA A 99 33.66 -18.15 -3.55
C ALA A 99 32.54 -17.21 -4.04
N GLU A 100 32.65 -15.90 -3.80
CA GLU A 100 31.65 -14.92 -4.22
C GLU A 100 31.51 -14.89 -5.74
N GLU A 101 32.61 -15.03 -6.48
CA GLU A 101 32.62 -15.09 -7.94
C GLU A 101 33.03 -16.48 -8.46
N TYR A 102 32.41 -16.89 -9.57
CA TYR A 102 32.78 -18.12 -10.28
C TYR A 102 33.77 -17.81 -11.42
N PRO A 103 34.82 -18.61 -11.64
CA PRO A 103 35.14 -19.87 -10.94
C PRO A 103 35.88 -19.68 -9.62
N PHE A 104 35.57 -20.54 -8.64
CA PHE A 104 36.32 -20.66 -7.38
C PHE A 104 36.76 -22.11 -7.13
N VAL A 105 37.64 -22.29 -6.13
CA VAL A 105 38.12 -23.61 -5.71
C VAL A 105 37.84 -23.81 -4.23
N TYR A 106 37.23 -24.96 -3.87
CA TYR A 106 37.05 -25.34 -2.47
C TYR A 106 38.39 -25.52 -1.75
N LYS A 107 38.43 -25.15 -0.47
CA LYS A 107 39.53 -25.55 0.44
C LYS A 107 39.64 -27.07 0.47
N GLU A 108 40.86 -27.59 0.64
CA GLU A 108 41.14 -29.04 0.54
C GLU A 108 40.33 -29.87 1.54
N GLU A 109 40.12 -29.36 2.76
CA GLU A 109 39.30 -30.03 3.79
C GLU A 109 37.85 -30.16 3.33
N THR A 110 37.23 -29.04 2.91
CA THR A 110 35.85 -29.02 2.42
C THR A 110 35.68 -29.88 1.17
N LYS A 111 36.65 -29.83 0.25
CA LYS A 111 36.63 -30.67 -0.96
C LYS A 111 36.64 -32.16 -0.62
N LYS A 112 37.43 -32.56 0.39
CA LYS A 112 37.48 -33.94 0.88
C LYS A 112 36.14 -34.39 1.47
N GLU A 113 35.47 -33.51 2.22
CA GLU A 113 34.13 -33.77 2.78
C GLU A 113 33.05 -33.85 1.69
N LEU A 114 33.22 -33.10 0.60
CA LEU A 114 32.29 -33.05 -0.52
C LEU A 114 32.53 -34.13 -1.59
N LEU A 115 33.51 -35.03 -1.43
CA LEU A 115 33.89 -36.00 -2.47
C LEU A 115 32.72 -36.76 -3.12
N PRO A 116 31.76 -37.33 -2.37
CA PRO A 116 30.61 -38.01 -2.97
C PRO A 116 29.74 -37.08 -3.83
N TYR A 117 29.67 -35.80 -3.48
CA TYR A 117 28.85 -34.78 -4.12
C TYR A 117 29.52 -34.14 -5.35
N LEU A 118 30.79 -34.46 -5.59
CA LEU A 118 31.59 -34.02 -6.74
C LEU A 118 31.70 -35.11 -7.83
N GLU A 119 31.12 -36.30 -7.60
CA GLU A 119 31.29 -37.45 -8.48
C GLU A 119 30.53 -37.31 -9.81
N ILE A 120 31.27 -37.24 -10.91
CA ILE A 120 30.69 -37.18 -12.26
C ILE A 120 30.41 -38.60 -12.78
N THR A 121 29.14 -39.01 -12.76
CA THR A 121 28.68 -40.30 -13.29
C THR A 121 28.23 -40.24 -14.76
N ASP A 122 27.59 -39.15 -15.20
CA ASP A 122 27.17 -38.96 -16.60
C ASP A 122 28.16 -38.10 -17.40
N LYS A 123 28.66 -38.62 -18.54
CA LYS A 123 29.69 -37.99 -19.39
C LYS A 123 29.36 -38.03 -20.90
N GLY A 124 28.08 -38.08 -21.23
CA GLY A 124 27.63 -38.16 -22.61
C GLY A 124 27.93 -36.91 -23.45
N LYS A 125 27.83 -37.05 -24.78
CA LYS A 125 28.19 -36.00 -25.74
C LYS A 125 27.25 -34.79 -25.67
N LEU A 126 25.94 -35.00 -25.56
CA LEU A 126 24.95 -33.93 -25.48
C LEU A 126 25.12 -33.10 -24.21
N LEU A 127 25.46 -33.72 -23.08
CA LEU A 127 25.78 -32.98 -21.86
C LEU A 127 27.03 -32.10 -22.04
N GLN A 128 28.07 -32.63 -22.68
CA GLN A 128 29.27 -31.84 -23.01
C GLN A 128 28.97 -30.71 -23.98
N ASP A 129 28.10 -30.92 -24.96
CA ASP A 129 27.68 -29.89 -25.90
C ASP A 129 26.81 -28.82 -25.21
N PHE A 130 25.93 -29.21 -24.28
CA PHE A 130 25.16 -28.28 -23.44
C PHE A 130 26.08 -27.41 -22.56
N LEU A 131 27.08 -28.00 -21.90
CA LEU A 131 28.06 -27.28 -21.07
C LEU A 131 28.82 -26.20 -21.86
N LYS A 132 29.11 -26.43 -23.15
CA LYS A 132 29.76 -25.43 -24.02
C LYS A 132 28.87 -24.22 -24.32
N THR A 133 27.56 -24.33 -24.13
CA THR A 133 26.64 -23.22 -24.36
C THR A 133 26.55 -22.26 -23.18
N LEU A 134 27.11 -22.60 -22.01
CA LEU A 134 27.07 -21.76 -20.81
C LEU A 134 27.99 -20.54 -20.97
N ASP A 135 27.60 -19.41 -20.37
CA ASP A 135 28.43 -18.20 -20.31
C ASP A 135 29.32 -18.25 -19.07
N TYR A 136 30.62 -18.42 -19.29
CA TYR A 136 31.67 -18.53 -18.26
C TYR A 136 32.28 -17.18 -17.89
N THR A 137 31.70 -16.05 -18.31
CA THR A 137 32.16 -14.73 -17.91
C THR A 137 32.15 -14.62 -16.38
N PRO A 138 33.28 -14.25 -15.74
CA PRO A 138 33.35 -14.14 -14.28
C PRO A 138 32.33 -13.17 -13.73
N ARG A 139 31.60 -13.61 -12.72
CA ARG A 139 30.53 -12.87 -12.04
C ARG A 139 30.15 -13.58 -10.75
N LYS A 140 29.26 -12.97 -9.97
CA LYS A 140 28.77 -13.56 -8.73
C LYS A 140 28.25 -14.99 -8.95
N THR A 141 28.77 -15.94 -8.18
CA THR A 141 28.49 -17.38 -8.26
C THR A 141 26.99 -17.66 -8.25
N ILE A 142 26.23 -16.94 -7.42
CA ILE A 142 24.78 -17.14 -7.31
C ILE A 142 24.04 -16.80 -8.62
N TYR A 143 24.40 -15.71 -9.30
CA TYR A 143 23.79 -15.33 -10.58
C TYR A 143 24.16 -16.34 -11.68
N PHE A 144 25.39 -16.86 -11.67
CA PHE A 144 25.78 -17.92 -12.57
C PHE A 144 24.95 -19.20 -12.38
N LEU A 145 24.69 -19.61 -11.13
CA LEU A 145 23.84 -20.77 -10.83
C LEU A 145 22.37 -20.56 -11.23
N ILE A 146 21.83 -19.36 -11.00
CA ILE A 146 20.47 -18.98 -11.42
C ILE A 146 20.33 -19.09 -12.94
N ASP A 147 21.29 -18.57 -13.70
CA ASP A 147 21.28 -18.63 -15.15
C ASP A 147 21.28 -20.08 -15.67
N ILE A 148 22.06 -20.98 -15.07
CA ILE A 148 22.07 -22.39 -15.48
C ILE A 148 20.71 -23.03 -15.17
N ASN A 149 20.15 -22.75 -13.99
CA ASN A 149 18.85 -23.27 -13.58
C ASN A 149 17.73 -22.82 -14.54
N GLN A 150 17.69 -21.53 -14.87
CA GLN A 150 16.75 -20.96 -15.86
C GLN A 150 16.98 -21.54 -17.25
N LYS A 151 18.25 -21.71 -17.66
CA LYS A 151 18.57 -22.27 -18.97
C LYS A 151 18.10 -23.71 -19.13
N ILE A 152 18.22 -24.55 -18.10
CA ILE A 152 17.66 -25.92 -18.13
C ILE A 152 16.13 -25.88 -18.22
N TYR A 153 15.49 -25.02 -17.43
CA TYR A 153 14.04 -24.80 -17.48
C TYR A 153 13.56 -24.41 -18.89
N GLU A 154 14.22 -23.45 -19.53
CA GLU A 154 13.86 -22.97 -20.87
C GLU A 154 14.21 -23.97 -21.99
N PHE A 155 15.24 -24.81 -21.79
CA PHE A 155 15.73 -25.75 -22.80
C PHE A 155 14.88 -27.02 -22.91
N LEU A 156 14.19 -27.42 -21.84
CA LEU A 156 13.48 -28.69 -21.73
C LEU A 156 11.97 -28.50 -21.62
N ASN A 157 11.19 -29.45 -22.13
CA ASN A 157 9.73 -29.49 -21.98
C ASN A 157 9.33 -30.44 -20.84
N TYR A 158 8.66 -29.90 -19.82
CA TYR A 158 8.23 -30.68 -18.66
C TYR A 158 7.11 -31.67 -19.04
N ASN A 159 7.26 -32.94 -18.63
CA ASN A 159 6.23 -33.96 -18.74
C ASN A 159 6.13 -34.82 -17.47
N ILE A 160 4.91 -35.24 -17.14
CA ILE A 160 4.67 -36.23 -16.10
C ILE A 160 4.82 -37.60 -16.74
N ARG A 161 5.63 -38.49 -16.13
CA ARG A 161 5.80 -39.86 -16.64
C ARG A 161 5.63 -40.92 -15.57
N MET A 162 5.13 -42.07 -16.03
CA MET A 162 4.92 -43.26 -15.21
C MET A 162 6.05 -44.28 -15.35
N ASP A 163 6.98 -44.09 -16.29
CA ASP A 163 8.13 -44.99 -16.45
C ASP A 163 8.96 -45.04 -15.16
N PRO A 164 9.52 -46.18 -14.79
CA PRO A 164 10.36 -46.30 -13.59
C PRO A 164 11.75 -45.67 -13.81
N GLY A 165 12.33 -45.12 -12.74
CA GLY A 165 13.72 -44.65 -12.74
C GLY A 165 13.94 -43.25 -13.31
N VAL A 166 15.15 -42.72 -13.13
CA VAL A 166 15.57 -41.38 -13.61
C VAL A 166 16.26 -41.53 -14.95
N GLN A 167 15.93 -40.66 -15.91
CA GLN A 167 16.61 -40.62 -17.21
C GLN A 167 18.07 -40.18 -17.03
N THR A 168 18.96 -40.73 -17.84
CA THR A 168 20.32 -40.23 -17.96
C THR A 168 20.32 -38.80 -18.54
N CYS A 169 21.41 -38.06 -18.33
CA CYS A 169 21.54 -36.72 -18.91
C CYS A 169 21.44 -36.74 -20.45
N GLU A 170 21.95 -37.79 -21.11
CA GLU A 170 21.84 -37.95 -22.57
C GLU A 170 20.40 -38.09 -23.03
N GLU A 171 19.62 -38.97 -22.39
CA GLU A 171 18.21 -39.19 -22.74
C GLU A 171 17.37 -37.92 -22.54
N THR A 172 17.62 -37.20 -21.44
CA THR A 172 16.92 -35.96 -21.11
C THR A 172 17.21 -34.87 -22.16
N LEU A 173 18.49 -34.71 -22.55
CA LEU A 173 18.90 -33.70 -23.53
C LEU A 173 18.54 -34.06 -24.98
N ASP A 174 18.55 -35.35 -25.33
CA ASP A 174 18.16 -35.83 -26.66
C ASP A 174 16.67 -35.66 -26.91
N SER A 175 15.85 -36.12 -25.96
CA SER A 175 14.38 -36.00 -26.03
C SER A 175 13.88 -34.58 -25.78
N LYS A 176 14.71 -33.72 -25.16
CA LYS A 176 14.35 -32.37 -24.66
C LYS A 176 13.09 -32.38 -23.82
N SER A 177 12.87 -33.47 -23.06
CA SER A 177 11.70 -33.62 -22.23
C SER A 177 12.01 -34.45 -20.99
N GLY A 178 11.46 -34.01 -19.85
CA GLY A 178 11.87 -34.47 -18.53
C GLY A 178 10.72 -34.37 -17.51
N SER A 179 10.76 -35.19 -16.47
CA SER A 179 10.01 -35.00 -15.23
C SER A 179 10.93 -34.38 -14.17
N CYS A 180 10.41 -34.01 -13.00
CA CYS A 180 11.18 -33.31 -11.97
C CYS A 180 12.48 -34.02 -11.58
N ARG A 181 12.46 -35.35 -11.51
CA ARG A 181 13.64 -36.16 -11.17
C ARG A 181 14.76 -36.12 -12.21
N ASP A 182 14.47 -35.95 -13.50
CA ASP A 182 15.55 -35.89 -14.51
C ASP A 182 16.06 -34.48 -14.69
N TYR A 183 15.21 -33.46 -14.53
CA TYR A 183 15.64 -32.07 -14.42
C TYR A 183 16.63 -31.90 -13.26
N ALA A 184 16.28 -32.42 -12.08
CA ALA A 184 17.14 -32.39 -10.90
C ALA A 184 18.47 -33.12 -11.14
N TRP A 185 18.43 -34.31 -11.75
CA TRP A 185 19.64 -35.09 -12.01
C TRP A 185 20.54 -34.46 -13.07
N LEU A 186 19.97 -33.95 -14.17
CA LEU A 186 20.69 -33.19 -15.18
C LEU A 186 21.38 -31.97 -14.57
N PHE A 187 20.69 -31.24 -13.68
CA PHE A 187 21.27 -30.09 -13.01
C PHE A 187 22.40 -30.49 -12.05
N VAL A 188 22.21 -31.52 -11.21
CA VAL A 188 23.28 -32.07 -10.35
C VAL A 188 24.53 -32.42 -11.17
N GLN A 189 24.36 -33.15 -12.27
CA GLN A 189 25.49 -33.58 -13.09
C GLN A 189 26.15 -32.40 -13.82
N THR A 190 25.36 -31.43 -14.31
CA THR A 190 25.88 -30.19 -14.89
C THR A 190 26.77 -29.44 -13.89
N LEU A 191 26.30 -29.26 -12.64
CA LEU A 191 27.03 -28.58 -11.59
C LEU A 191 28.34 -29.31 -11.20
N ARG A 192 28.33 -30.65 -11.18
CA ARG A 192 29.53 -31.44 -10.89
C ARG A 192 30.60 -31.32 -11.96
N HIS A 193 30.22 -31.23 -13.25
CA HIS A 193 31.17 -30.92 -14.34
C HIS A 193 31.79 -29.53 -14.18
N LEU A 194 31.08 -28.59 -13.56
CA LEU A 194 31.55 -27.25 -13.24
C LEU A 194 32.32 -27.18 -11.91
N GLY A 195 32.53 -28.31 -11.25
CA GLY A 195 33.31 -28.41 -10.02
C GLY A 195 32.55 -28.07 -8.73
N PHE A 196 31.22 -27.93 -8.77
CA PHE A 196 30.41 -27.70 -7.57
C PHE A 196 30.02 -29.01 -6.87
N GLY A 197 29.99 -28.99 -5.53
CA GLY A 197 29.39 -30.07 -4.75
C GLY A 197 27.87 -29.99 -4.87
N ALA A 198 27.24 -30.96 -5.54
CA ALA A 198 25.80 -30.98 -5.77
C ALA A 198 25.16 -32.31 -5.31
N ARG A 199 23.93 -32.23 -4.79
CA ARG A 199 23.16 -33.38 -4.31
C ARG A 199 21.74 -33.39 -4.86
N PHE A 200 21.21 -34.60 -5.03
CA PHE A 200 19.84 -34.84 -5.43
C PHE A 200 18.93 -34.80 -4.20
N VAL A 201 17.79 -34.13 -4.29
CA VAL A 201 16.82 -34.03 -3.21
C VAL A 201 15.49 -34.61 -3.67
N SER A 202 14.94 -35.52 -2.87
CA SER A 202 13.56 -35.99 -3.00
C SER A 202 12.75 -35.44 -1.82
N GLY A 203 11.57 -34.89 -2.10
CA GLY A 203 10.76 -34.22 -1.10
C GLY A 203 9.30 -34.06 -1.48
N TYR A 204 8.58 -33.28 -0.68
CA TYR A 204 7.29 -32.73 -1.08
C TYR A 204 7.49 -31.33 -1.65
N LEU A 205 6.78 -31.02 -2.73
CA LEU A 205 6.54 -29.65 -3.16
C LEU A 205 5.11 -29.29 -2.80
N VAL A 206 4.94 -28.24 -2.01
CA VAL A 206 3.65 -27.62 -1.76
C VAL A 206 3.61 -26.30 -2.52
N GLN A 207 2.59 -26.12 -3.35
CA GLN A 207 2.30 -24.84 -3.96
C GLN A 207 0.87 -24.44 -3.65
N LEU A 208 0.73 -23.28 -3.04
CA LEU A 208 -0.56 -22.76 -2.62
C LEU A 208 -1.07 -21.76 -3.64
N LYS A 209 -2.38 -21.74 -3.81
CA LYS A 209 -3.07 -20.73 -4.59
C LYS A 209 -2.79 -19.35 -3.98
N SER A 210 -2.23 -18.45 -4.77
CA SER A 210 -2.06 -17.04 -4.39
C SER A 210 -3.42 -16.40 -4.11
N ASP A 211 -3.51 -15.53 -3.10
CA ASP A 211 -4.75 -14.82 -2.77
C ASP A 211 -5.23 -13.92 -3.91
N GLU A 212 -4.27 -13.27 -4.56
CA GLU A 212 -4.50 -12.41 -5.72
C GLU A 212 -3.75 -12.94 -6.93
N LYS A 213 -4.40 -12.88 -8.10
CA LYS A 213 -3.73 -13.19 -9.37
C LYS A 213 -2.71 -12.09 -9.68
N SER A 214 -1.52 -12.50 -10.12
CA SER A 214 -0.49 -11.58 -10.58
C SER A 214 -0.97 -10.82 -11.83
N LEU A 215 -0.52 -9.58 -11.99
CA LEU A 215 -0.74 -8.81 -13.22
C LEU A 215 0.20 -9.30 -14.34
N ASP A 216 1.45 -9.63 -13.98
CA ASP A 216 2.48 -10.12 -14.88
C ASP A 216 3.06 -11.47 -14.40
N GLY A 217 3.54 -12.29 -15.33
CA GLY A 217 4.15 -13.59 -15.04
C GLY A 217 3.19 -14.77 -14.98
N PRO A 218 3.70 -16.00 -14.82
CA PRO A 218 2.88 -17.19 -14.72
C PRO A 218 1.98 -17.08 -13.47
N SER A 219 0.68 -17.29 -13.66
CA SER A 219 -0.22 -17.45 -12.52
C SER A 219 0.26 -18.66 -11.73
N GLY A 220 0.40 -18.52 -10.40
CA GLY A 220 0.58 -19.67 -9.50
C GLY A 220 -0.56 -20.68 -9.67
N PRO A 221 -0.54 -21.81 -8.96
CA PRO A 221 -1.53 -22.86 -9.19
C PRO A 221 -2.96 -22.36 -8.96
N GLU A 222 -3.91 -22.86 -9.76
CA GLU A 222 -5.34 -22.46 -9.65
C GLU A 222 -5.99 -22.95 -8.34
N GLU A 223 -5.41 -23.99 -7.73
CA GLU A 223 -5.83 -24.61 -6.46
C GLU A 223 -4.60 -24.98 -5.64
N ASP A 224 -4.77 -25.18 -4.33
CA ASP A 224 -3.68 -25.68 -3.50
C ASP A 224 -3.34 -27.11 -3.91
N PHE A 225 -2.05 -27.37 -4.16
CA PHE A 225 -1.63 -28.71 -4.54
C PHE A 225 -0.31 -29.08 -3.89
N THR A 226 -0.11 -30.39 -3.76
CA THR A 226 1.15 -30.96 -3.32
C THR A 226 1.41 -32.24 -4.08
N ASP A 227 2.69 -32.49 -4.36
CA ASP A 227 3.13 -33.76 -4.92
C ASP A 227 4.51 -34.14 -4.38
N LEU A 228 4.88 -35.40 -4.58
CA LEU A 228 6.28 -35.79 -4.47
C LEU A 228 7.07 -35.11 -5.59
N HIS A 229 8.16 -34.48 -5.21
CA HIS A 229 8.98 -33.68 -6.12
C HIS A 229 10.46 -33.97 -5.93
N ALA A 230 11.25 -33.56 -6.93
CA ALA A 230 12.70 -33.66 -6.88
C ALA A 230 13.34 -32.37 -7.38
N TRP A 231 14.42 -31.96 -6.71
CA TRP A 231 15.21 -30.79 -7.05
C TRP A 231 16.69 -31.05 -6.71
N ALA A 232 17.57 -30.08 -6.98
CA ALA A 232 18.97 -30.19 -6.66
C ALA A 232 19.36 -29.18 -5.57
N GLU A 233 20.35 -29.55 -4.76
CA GLU A 233 21.02 -28.61 -3.86
C GLU A 233 22.51 -28.51 -4.19
N VAL A 234 23.05 -27.30 -4.08
CA VAL A 234 24.47 -26.99 -4.30
C VAL A 234 25.08 -26.43 -3.02
N TYR A 235 26.27 -26.91 -2.68
CA TYR A 235 27.00 -26.42 -1.52
C TYR A 235 27.86 -25.21 -1.89
N LEU A 236 27.63 -24.06 -1.26
CA LEU A 236 28.51 -22.89 -1.37
C LEU A 236 29.16 -22.59 -0.02
N PRO A 237 30.48 -22.32 0.03
CA PRO A 237 31.15 -21.93 1.27
C PRO A 237 30.50 -20.66 1.85
N GLY A 238 30.21 -20.67 3.16
CA GLY A 238 29.49 -19.61 3.85
C GLY A 238 27.97 -19.82 3.85
N ALA A 239 27.38 -20.16 2.69
CA ALA A 239 25.93 -20.26 2.54
C ALA A 239 25.37 -21.65 2.88
N GLY A 240 26.20 -22.69 2.77
CA GLY A 240 25.79 -24.08 2.92
C GLY A 240 25.07 -24.62 1.69
N TRP A 241 24.11 -25.53 1.89
CA TRP A 241 23.31 -26.13 0.81
C TRP A 241 22.17 -25.20 0.38
N ILE A 242 22.17 -24.81 -0.89
CA ILE A 242 21.15 -23.95 -1.50
C ILE A 242 20.35 -24.78 -2.50
N GLY A 243 19.02 -24.75 -2.42
CA GLY A 243 18.13 -25.51 -3.29
C GLY A 243 17.74 -24.77 -4.57
N PHE A 244 17.70 -25.51 -5.68
CA PHE A 244 17.37 -25.03 -7.02
C PHE A 244 16.41 -26.02 -7.68
N ASP A 245 15.29 -25.49 -8.16
CA ASP A 245 14.27 -26.27 -8.85
C ASP A 245 14.30 -25.96 -10.35
N ALA A 246 15.00 -26.81 -11.09
CA ALA A 246 15.14 -26.68 -12.53
C ALA A 246 13.82 -26.87 -13.29
N THR A 247 12.75 -27.39 -12.66
CA THR A 247 11.44 -27.50 -13.31
C THR A 247 10.68 -26.19 -13.37
N SER A 248 11.01 -25.23 -12.49
CA SER A 248 10.43 -23.88 -12.47
C SER A 248 11.42 -22.79 -12.86
N GLY A 249 12.72 -23.11 -12.87
CA GLY A 249 13.79 -22.12 -13.04
C GLY A 249 14.02 -21.25 -11.80
N LEU A 250 13.42 -21.59 -10.66
CA LEU A 250 13.47 -20.84 -9.41
C LEU A 250 14.33 -21.53 -8.34
N LEU A 251 14.70 -20.79 -7.29
CA LEU A 251 15.28 -21.37 -6.08
C LEU A 251 14.19 -22.08 -5.24
N ALA A 252 14.61 -23.06 -4.45
CA ALA A 252 13.72 -23.76 -3.53
C ALA A 252 13.30 -22.84 -2.37
N GLY A 253 12.00 -22.73 -2.12
CA GLY A 253 11.39 -21.90 -1.07
C GLY A 253 10.78 -22.73 0.06
N GLU A 254 9.87 -22.14 0.83
CA GLU A 254 9.19 -22.79 1.96
C GLU A 254 8.34 -24.02 1.57
N GLY A 255 7.86 -24.04 0.32
CA GLY A 255 7.08 -25.16 -0.21
C GLY A 255 7.91 -26.41 -0.49
N HIS A 256 9.24 -26.31 -0.55
CA HIS A 256 10.16 -27.43 -0.81
C HIS A 256 10.56 -28.10 0.50
N ILE A 257 9.87 -29.18 0.87
CA ILE A 257 10.09 -29.92 2.12
C ILE A 257 10.95 -31.15 1.83
N PRO A 258 12.27 -31.14 2.12
CA PRO A 258 13.15 -32.25 1.80
C PRO A 258 12.81 -33.48 2.66
N LEU A 259 12.80 -34.66 2.05
CA LEU A 259 12.67 -35.94 2.74
C LEU A 259 14.03 -36.67 2.79
N ALA A 260 14.71 -36.75 1.63
CA ALA A 260 16.02 -37.36 1.49
C ALA A 260 16.91 -36.55 0.54
N CYS A 261 18.10 -36.18 1.01
CA CYS A 261 19.12 -35.48 0.24
C CYS A 261 20.36 -36.36 0.11
N THR A 262 20.73 -36.77 -1.10
CA THR A 262 21.81 -37.76 -1.31
C THR A 262 22.65 -37.44 -2.55
N PRO A 263 23.90 -37.92 -2.65
CA PRO A 263 24.72 -37.73 -3.85
C PRO A 263 24.18 -38.47 -5.09
N THR A 264 23.40 -39.54 -4.93
CA THR A 264 22.82 -40.29 -6.06
C THR A 264 21.30 -40.36 -5.92
N PHE A 265 20.58 -40.40 -7.03
CA PHE A 265 19.11 -40.41 -7.01
C PHE A 265 18.53 -41.73 -6.48
N GLU A 266 19.22 -42.86 -6.62
CA GLU A 266 18.76 -44.18 -6.14
C GLU A 266 18.69 -44.20 -4.61
N SER A 267 19.62 -43.50 -3.95
CA SER A 267 19.66 -43.40 -2.49
C SER A 267 18.57 -42.47 -1.94
N ALA A 268 17.96 -41.62 -2.79
CA ALA A 268 16.86 -40.72 -2.45
C ALA A 268 15.47 -41.31 -2.75
N ALA A 269 15.37 -42.53 -3.28
CA ALA A 269 14.08 -43.13 -3.63
C ALA A 269 13.12 -43.14 -2.41
N PRO A 270 11.90 -42.58 -2.54
CA PRO A 270 10.93 -42.50 -1.44
C PRO A 270 10.53 -43.86 -0.87
N VAL A 271 10.42 -44.85 -1.76
CA VAL A 271 10.14 -46.25 -1.42
C VAL A 271 11.12 -47.13 -2.18
N THR A 272 11.80 -48.04 -1.49
CA THR A 272 12.68 -49.05 -2.09
C THR A 272 12.29 -50.41 -1.57
N GLY A 273 12.03 -51.37 -2.46
CA GLY A 273 11.65 -52.74 -2.11
C GLY A 273 11.29 -53.53 -3.35
N MET A 274 11.11 -54.84 -3.19
CA MET A 274 10.72 -55.75 -4.25
C MET A 274 9.53 -56.59 -3.78
N SER A 275 8.66 -56.96 -4.70
CA SER A 275 7.64 -57.99 -4.51
C SER A 275 7.95 -59.21 -5.38
N ASP A 276 7.25 -60.31 -5.16
CA ASP A 276 7.15 -61.37 -6.18
C ASP A 276 6.63 -60.77 -7.50
N VAL A 277 7.00 -61.38 -8.63
CA VAL A 277 6.49 -60.98 -9.96
C VAL A 277 4.97 -61.15 -10.01
N CYS A 278 4.22 -60.06 -10.15
CA CYS A 278 2.76 -60.03 -10.09
C CYS A 278 2.19 -58.87 -10.92
N GLU A 279 0.90 -58.91 -11.20
CA GLU A 279 0.18 -57.76 -11.74
C GLU A 279 -0.18 -56.83 -10.58
N THR A 280 0.08 -55.53 -10.74
CA THR A 280 -0.12 -54.54 -9.68
C THR A 280 -0.97 -53.38 -10.19
N GLU A 281 -2.09 -53.15 -9.52
CA GLU A 281 -2.85 -51.90 -9.63
C GLU A 281 -2.22 -50.87 -8.67
N PHE A 282 -1.78 -49.74 -9.22
CA PHE A 282 -1.16 -48.65 -8.46
C PHE A 282 -2.12 -47.48 -8.29
N PHE A 283 -2.31 -47.06 -7.04
CA PHE A 283 -3.11 -45.89 -6.68
C PHE A 283 -2.23 -44.93 -5.89
N PHE A 284 -2.29 -43.65 -6.24
CA PHE A 284 -1.65 -42.59 -5.46
C PHE A 284 -2.59 -41.40 -5.33
N GLU A 285 -2.55 -40.75 -4.18
CA GLU A 285 -3.32 -39.56 -3.86
C GLU A 285 -2.47 -38.67 -2.95
N ASN A 286 -2.19 -37.46 -3.42
CA ASN A 286 -1.51 -36.42 -2.65
C ASN A 286 -2.46 -35.23 -2.53
N SER A 287 -2.65 -34.72 -1.31
CA SER A 287 -3.49 -33.55 -1.07
C SER A 287 -2.89 -32.67 0.01
N VAL A 288 -3.17 -31.37 -0.09
CA VAL A 288 -2.79 -30.39 0.92
C VAL A 288 -4.04 -29.64 1.36
N LYS A 289 -4.14 -29.37 2.66
CA LYS A 289 -5.21 -28.57 3.25
C LYS A 289 -4.65 -27.53 4.20
N ARG A 290 -5.11 -26.29 4.08
CA ARG A 290 -4.82 -25.23 5.03
C ARG A 290 -5.70 -25.45 6.27
N ILE A 291 -5.09 -25.67 7.43
CA ILE A 291 -5.81 -25.91 8.69
C ILE A 291 -5.78 -24.71 9.63
N PHE A 292 -4.84 -23.79 9.41
CA PHE A 292 -4.78 -22.53 10.12
C PHE A 292 -4.20 -21.46 9.20
N GLU A 293 -4.88 -20.33 9.11
CA GLU A 293 -4.39 -19.14 8.43
C GLU A 293 -4.47 -17.94 9.38
N SER A 294 -3.35 -17.24 9.53
CA SER A 294 -3.40 -15.93 10.19
C SER A 294 -4.17 -14.93 9.32
N PRO A 295 -4.94 -14.00 9.91
CA PRO A 295 -5.55 -12.89 9.17
C PRO A 295 -4.48 -12.13 8.38
N ARG A 296 -4.76 -11.79 7.12
CA ARG A 296 -3.81 -11.10 6.25
C ARG A 296 -4.52 -10.11 5.34
N VAL A 297 -3.81 -9.07 4.94
CA VAL A 297 -4.39 -7.95 4.20
C VAL A 297 -4.76 -8.29 2.75
N THR A 298 -4.07 -9.26 2.14
CA THR A 298 -4.34 -9.75 0.77
C THR A 298 -5.64 -10.55 0.67
N LYS A 299 -6.11 -11.11 1.80
CA LYS A 299 -7.38 -11.84 1.90
C LYS A 299 -7.98 -11.61 3.30
N PRO A 300 -8.56 -10.43 3.54
CA PRO A 300 -8.91 -10.00 4.90
C PRO A 300 -10.05 -10.81 5.51
N TYR A 301 -10.96 -11.35 4.68
CA TYR A 301 -12.17 -12.02 5.15
C TYR A 301 -12.38 -13.36 4.45
N THR A 302 -12.90 -14.32 5.21
CA THR A 302 -13.53 -15.52 4.63
C THR A 302 -14.79 -15.13 3.86
N GLU A 303 -15.25 -16.00 2.95
CA GLU A 303 -16.49 -15.75 2.20
C GLU A 303 -17.70 -15.56 3.13
N GLU A 304 -17.76 -16.29 4.23
CA GLU A 304 -18.85 -16.19 5.21
C GLU A 304 -18.82 -14.84 5.95
N GLN A 305 -17.64 -14.41 6.42
CA GLN A 305 -17.46 -13.10 7.05
C GLN A 305 -17.84 -11.96 6.09
N TRP A 306 -17.33 -11.99 4.85
CA TRP A 306 -17.63 -10.95 3.86
C TRP A 306 -19.12 -10.89 3.52
N ASN A 307 -19.77 -12.04 3.35
CA ASN A 307 -21.21 -12.10 3.12
C ASN A 307 -22.01 -11.53 4.30
N ALA A 308 -21.56 -11.73 5.54
CA ALA A 308 -22.20 -11.15 6.73
C ALA A 308 -22.03 -9.62 6.78
N ILE A 309 -20.83 -9.11 6.51
CA ILE A 309 -20.52 -7.66 6.40
C ILE A 309 -21.41 -7.03 5.32
N TYR A 310 -21.42 -7.61 4.12
CA TYR A 310 -22.17 -7.10 2.98
C TYR A 310 -23.68 -7.05 3.25
N LYS A 311 -24.26 -8.10 3.87
CA LYS A 311 -25.66 -8.14 4.27
C LYS A 311 -26.00 -7.12 5.36
N LEU A 312 -25.08 -6.88 6.30
CA LEU A 312 -25.28 -5.87 7.34
C LEU A 312 -25.40 -4.46 6.75
N GLY A 313 -24.61 -4.14 5.72
CA GLY A 313 -24.72 -2.87 4.99
C GLY A 313 -26.12 -2.56 4.48
N PHE A 314 -26.81 -3.53 3.85
CA PHE A 314 -28.21 -3.35 3.44
C PHE A 314 -29.19 -3.19 4.60
N LYS A 315 -28.91 -3.80 5.76
CA LYS A 315 -29.72 -3.60 6.97
C LYS A 315 -29.56 -2.19 7.52
N VAL A 316 -28.35 -1.64 7.51
CA VAL A 316 -28.05 -0.26 7.91
C VAL A 316 -28.70 0.72 6.93
N GLU A 317 -28.62 0.45 5.62
CA GLU A 317 -29.25 1.26 4.58
C GLU A 317 -30.76 1.44 4.83
N LYS A 318 -31.48 0.33 5.06
CA LYS A 318 -32.92 0.37 5.36
C LYS A 318 -33.26 1.24 6.59
N GLN A 319 -32.34 1.35 7.55
CA GLN A 319 -32.54 2.22 8.72
C GLN A 319 -32.28 3.69 8.39
N LEU A 320 -31.25 3.98 7.59
CA LEU A 320 -30.98 5.34 7.11
C LEU A 320 -32.13 5.88 6.26
N GLU A 321 -32.68 5.05 5.36
CA GLU A 321 -33.86 5.38 4.55
C GLU A 321 -35.09 5.64 5.43
N LYS A 322 -35.38 4.73 6.38
CA LYS A 322 -36.50 4.89 7.32
C LYS A 322 -36.37 6.14 8.20
N GLY A 323 -35.13 6.54 8.51
CA GLY A 323 -34.82 7.72 9.31
C GLY A 323 -34.76 9.04 8.52
N ASP A 324 -34.96 9.03 7.20
CA ASP A 324 -34.77 10.17 6.31
C ASP A 324 -33.40 10.87 6.50
N VAL A 325 -32.33 10.09 6.67
CA VAL A 325 -30.98 10.63 6.93
C VAL A 325 -30.39 11.30 5.69
N ARG A 326 -30.68 10.76 4.50
CA ARG A 326 -30.17 11.22 3.19
C ARG A 326 -28.64 11.25 3.09
N LEU A 327 -27.98 10.32 3.79
CA LEU A 327 -26.52 10.23 3.86
C LEU A 327 -25.91 9.84 2.51
N THR A 328 -25.03 10.69 2.00
CA THR A 328 -24.07 10.33 0.95
C THR A 328 -22.68 10.11 1.56
N MET A 329 -21.91 9.21 0.95
CA MET A 329 -20.52 8.95 1.32
C MET A 329 -19.63 9.01 0.09
N GLY A 330 -18.54 9.76 0.17
CA GLY A 330 -17.47 9.77 -0.83
C GLY A 330 -16.13 9.50 -0.18
N GLY A 331 -15.05 9.74 -0.92
CA GLY A 331 -13.72 9.69 -0.34
C GLY A 331 -12.63 10.21 -1.24
N GLU A 332 -11.44 10.33 -0.67
CA GLU A 332 -10.21 10.76 -1.33
C GLU A 332 -9.15 9.65 -1.18
N PRO A 333 -9.36 8.44 -1.74
CA PRO A 333 -8.35 7.37 -1.71
C PRO A 333 -7.09 7.77 -2.47
N THR A 334 -5.96 7.29 -1.98
CA THR A 334 -4.64 7.56 -2.54
C THR A 334 -4.00 6.28 -3.07
N PHE A 335 -3.19 6.41 -4.12
CA PHE A 335 -2.57 5.31 -4.84
C PHE A 335 -1.11 5.60 -5.16
N VAL A 336 -0.29 4.55 -5.22
CA VAL A 336 1.15 4.60 -5.50
C VAL A 336 1.50 3.61 -6.62
N SER A 337 2.62 3.79 -7.31
CA SER A 337 3.06 2.79 -8.29
C SER A 337 3.35 1.44 -7.62
N ILE A 338 2.97 0.35 -8.27
CA ILE A 338 3.34 -1.01 -7.83
C ILE A 338 4.75 -1.41 -8.30
N ASP A 339 5.30 -0.72 -9.29
CA ASP A 339 6.58 -1.07 -9.92
C ASP A 339 7.74 -0.22 -9.42
N ASP A 340 7.46 1.06 -9.13
CA ASP A 340 8.44 2.04 -8.68
C ASP A 340 8.00 2.65 -7.37
N MET A 341 8.54 2.12 -6.27
CA MET A 341 8.28 2.62 -4.92
C MET A 341 9.40 3.54 -4.40
N GLU A 342 10.48 3.74 -5.17
CA GLU A 342 11.71 4.38 -4.68
C GLU A 342 11.92 5.79 -5.24
N SER A 343 11.42 6.06 -6.45
CA SER A 343 11.69 7.35 -7.08
C SER A 343 11.09 8.53 -6.29
N PRO A 344 11.67 9.74 -6.44
CA PRO A 344 11.18 10.92 -5.74
C PRO A 344 9.70 11.21 -5.99
N GLU A 345 9.17 10.97 -7.19
CA GLU A 345 7.75 11.17 -7.50
C GLU A 345 6.81 10.29 -6.65
N TRP A 346 7.26 9.15 -6.14
CA TRP A 346 6.45 8.28 -5.26
C TRP A 346 6.81 8.40 -3.77
N ASN A 347 7.75 9.27 -3.39
CA ASN A 347 8.15 9.46 -2.00
C ASN A 347 8.01 10.91 -1.51
N THR A 348 8.48 11.89 -2.28
CA THR A 348 8.57 13.29 -1.86
C THR A 348 7.89 14.24 -2.83
N ASP A 349 8.08 14.03 -4.13
CA ASP A 349 7.71 15.00 -5.15
C ASP A 349 6.22 14.87 -5.46
N ALA A 350 5.57 16.02 -5.64
CA ALA A 350 4.17 16.06 -6.03
C ALA A 350 3.99 15.54 -7.46
N ASP A 351 4.90 15.85 -8.38
CA ASP A 351 4.75 15.60 -9.81
C ASP A 351 5.91 14.78 -10.39
N GLY A 352 5.66 14.14 -11.53
CA GLY A 352 6.68 13.40 -12.28
C GLY A 352 6.12 12.73 -13.54
N PRO A 353 6.98 12.38 -14.51
CA PRO A 353 6.56 11.91 -15.82
C PRO A 353 5.83 10.56 -15.75
N HIS A 354 6.31 9.62 -14.94
CA HIS A 354 5.72 8.29 -14.82
C HIS A 354 4.43 8.35 -13.98
N LYS A 355 4.39 9.19 -12.91
CA LYS A 355 3.14 9.53 -12.23
C LYS A 355 2.05 10.06 -13.18
N ARG A 356 2.39 10.99 -14.09
CA ARG A 356 1.46 11.53 -15.10
C ARG A 356 0.97 10.46 -16.07
N GLU A 357 1.81 9.50 -16.44
CA GLU A 357 1.43 8.38 -17.30
C GLU A 357 0.40 7.47 -16.62
N LEU A 358 0.68 7.02 -15.39
CA LEU A 358 -0.24 6.15 -14.64
C LEU A 358 -1.57 6.86 -14.36
N ALA A 359 -1.54 8.15 -14.01
CA ALA A 359 -2.74 8.96 -13.81
C ALA A 359 -3.61 9.07 -15.07
N LYS A 360 -2.99 9.24 -16.25
CA LYS A 360 -3.69 9.26 -17.54
C LYS A 360 -4.31 7.90 -17.86
N ASN A 361 -3.57 6.81 -17.64
CA ASN A 361 -4.07 5.45 -17.84
C ASN A 361 -5.30 5.19 -16.95
N LEU A 362 -5.21 5.53 -15.67
CA LEU A 362 -6.31 5.39 -14.74
C LEU A 362 -7.51 6.27 -15.12
N SER A 363 -7.27 7.54 -15.47
CA SER A 363 -8.32 8.46 -15.91
C SER A 363 -9.07 7.94 -17.15
N ALA A 364 -8.37 7.32 -18.10
CA ALA A 364 -8.98 6.71 -19.28
C ALA A 364 -9.91 5.54 -18.92
N ARG A 365 -9.48 4.68 -17.98
CA ARG A 365 -10.30 3.56 -17.49
C ARG A 365 -11.51 4.03 -16.69
N LEU A 366 -11.32 5.01 -15.81
CA LEU A 366 -12.40 5.63 -15.04
C LEU A 366 -13.42 6.33 -15.94
N TYR A 367 -12.97 6.94 -17.04
CA TYR A 367 -13.86 7.52 -18.05
C TYR A 367 -14.79 6.48 -18.67
N ASP A 368 -14.25 5.35 -19.11
CA ASP A 368 -15.04 4.31 -19.79
C ASP A 368 -16.04 3.62 -18.84
N GLU A 369 -15.73 3.56 -17.54
CA GLU A 369 -16.57 2.91 -16.53
C GLU A 369 -17.62 3.84 -15.89
N PHE A 370 -17.20 5.00 -15.36
CA PHE A 370 -18.09 5.90 -14.59
C PHE A 370 -18.60 7.09 -15.41
N ALA A 371 -17.76 7.67 -16.25
CA ALA A 371 -18.03 8.96 -16.91
C ALA A 371 -18.29 8.82 -18.42
N LYS A 372 -18.89 7.70 -18.85
CA LYS A 372 -19.12 7.42 -20.28
C LYS A 372 -20.01 8.49 -20.91
N GLY A 373 -19.47 9.21 -21.91
CA GLY A 373 -20.14 10.35 -22.53
C GLY A 373 -20.04 11.64 -21.71
N GLY A 374 -19.27 11.66 -20.63
CA GLY A 374 -18.84 12.85 -19.92
C GLY A 374 -17.73 13.59 -20.66
N VAL A 375 -17.27 14.70 -20.09
CA VAL A 375 -16.18 15.54 -20.59
C VAL A 375 -14.96 15.41 -19.69
N LEU A 376 -13.78 15.52 -20.29
CA LEU A 376 -12.47 15.48 -19.61
C LEU A 376 -11.88 16.89 -19.56
N HIS A 377 -11.54 17.35 -18.36
CA HIS A 377 -10.89 18.64 -18.12
C HIS A 377 -9.51 18.39 -17.48
N GLN A 378 -8.46 18.95 -18.07
CA GLN A 378 -7.07 18.78 -17.65
C GLN A 378 -6.47 20.16 -17.37
N ALA A 379 -6.44 20.57 -16.11
CA ALA A 379 -6.05 21.92 -15.72
C ALA A 379 -4.90 21.94 -14.71
N GLN A 380 -4.44 23.15 -14.38
CA GLN A 380 -3.57 23.37 -13.24
C GLN A 380 -4.38 23.13 -11.95
N GLY A 381 -3.87 22.27 -11.09
CA GLY A 381 -4.37 21.99 -9.74
C GLY A 381 -3.87 23.01 -8.72
N LYS A 382 -3.83 22.59 -7.45
CA LYS A 382 -3.37 23.44 -6.35
C LYS A 382 -1.89 23.81 -6.51
N TRP A 383 -1.54 25.02 -6.10
CA TRP A 383 -0.15 25.49 -6.02
C TRP A 383 0.20 25.77 -4.57
N TYR A 384 1.18 25.06 -4.04
CA TYR A 384 1.61 25.24 -2.66
C TYR A 384 2.87 26.13 -2.58
N PRO A 385 3.00 26.94 -1.51
CA PRO A 385 4.20 27.76 -1.30
C PRO A 385 5.48 26.90 -1.32
N GLY A 386 6.46 27.31 -2.13
CA GLY A 386 7.74 26.60 -2.30
C GLY A 386 7.81 25.66 -3.52
N GLU A 387 6.68 25.34 -4.15
CA GLU A 387 6.69 24.57 -5.41
C GLU A 387 6.96 25.50 -6.61
N PRO A 388 7.85 25.11 -7.56
CA PRO A 388 8.21 25.95 -8.69
C PRO A 388 7.08 26.11 -9.72
N LEU A 389 6.17 25.14 -9.79
CA LEU A 389 5.03 25.11 -10.71
C LEU A 389 3.78 24.62 -9.98
N PRO A 390 2.58 25.06 -10.40
CA PRO A 390 1.32 24.49 -9.93
C PRO A 390 1.22 23.03 -10.36
N ARG A 391 0.55 22.22 -9.52
CA ARG A 391 0.27 20.81 -9.81
C ARG A 391 -0.70 20.67 -11.00
N TRP A 392 -0.93 19.46 -11.50
CA TRP A 392 -1.96 19.18 -12.51
C TRP A 392 -3.24 18.62 -11.87
N SER A 393 -4.34 18.58 -12.60
CA SER A 393 -5.60 17.95 -12.19
C SER A 393 -6.32 17.42 -13.43
N ILE A 394 -6.87 16.21 -13.34
CA ILE A 394 -7.73 15.61 -14.37
C ILE A 394 -9.13 15.42 -13.79
N GLU A 395 -10.10 16.20 -14.25
CA GLU A 395 -11.50 16.08 -13.85
C GLU A 395 -12.33 15.38 -14.93
N LEU A 396 -13.04 14.34 -14.52
CA LEU A 396 -14.08 13.67 -15.28
C LEU A 396 -15.42 14.25 -14.84
N CYS A 397 -16.19 14.84 -15.75
CA CYS A 397 -17.49 15.44 -15.43
C CYS A 397 -18.59 14.86 -16.31
N TRP A 398 -19.69 14.39 -15.71
CA TRP A 398 -20.83 13.79 -16.41
C TRP A 398 -22.17 14.21 -15.82
N ARG A 399 -23.26 13.90 -16.53
CA ARG A 399 -24.62 14.22 -16.08
C ARG A 399 -25.23 13.07 -15.30
N LYS A 400 -25.85 13.37 -14.16
CA LYS A 400 -26.60 12.38 -13.37
C LYS A 400 -27.79 11.78 -14.11
N ASP A 401 -28.31 12.46 -15.14
CA ASP A 401 -29.43 11.96 -15.94
C ASP A 401 -29.02 11.00 -17.07
N GLY A 402 -27.75 10.58 -17.10
CA GLY A 402 -27.21 9.59 -18.04
C GLY A 402 -27.08 10.07 -19.49
N ARG A 403 -27.37 11.35 -19.77
CA ARG A 403 -27.19 11.93 -21.11
C ARG A 403 -25.75 12.36 -21.32
N ASN A 404 -25.27 12.21 -22.55
CA ASN A 404 -23.91 12.61 -22.91
C ASN A 404 -23.75 14.14 -22.84
N ILE A 405 -22.64 14.57 -22.24
CA ILE A 405 -22.05 15.90 -22.41
C ILE A 405 -21.22 15.91 -23.70
N TRP A 406 -20.40 14.87 -23.88
CA TRP A 406 -19.50 14.69 -25.02
C TRP A 406 -19.84 13.38 -25.74
N HIS A 407 -19.99 13.42 -27.06
CA HIS A 407 -20.49 12.31 -27.87
C HIS A 407 -19.38 11.54 -28.59
N ASN A 408 -18.31 12.19 -29.02
CA ASN A 408 -17.20 11.53 -29.73
C ASN A 408 -15.91 11.57 -28.92
N LYS A 409 -15.62 10.51 -28.16
CA LYS A 409 -14.44 10.45 -27.29
C LYS A 409 -13.10 10.65 -28.02
N LYS A 410 -12.99 10.28 -29.31
CA LYS A 410 -11.76 10.46 -30.10
C LYS A 410 -11.37 11.93 -30.32
N LEU A 411 -12.30 12.86 -30.09
CA LEU A 411 -12.03 14.30 -30.16
C LEU A 411 -11.44 14.88 -28.86
N LEU A 412 -11.29 14.06 -27.81
CA LEU A 412 -10.50 14.43 -26.64
C LEU A 412 -9.08 13.89 -26.85
N SER A 413 -8.07 14.73 -26.67
CA SER A 413 -6.67 14.38 -26.97
C SER A 413 -6.17 13.12 -26.26
N LEU A 414 -6.69 12.79 -25.07
CA LEU A 414 -6.35 11.57 -24.34
C LEU A 414 -6.71 10.28 -25.11
N PHE A 415 -7.77 10.30 -25.93
CA PHE A 415 -8.28 9.14 -26.66
C PHE A 415 -8.11 9.26 -28.18
N ALA A 416 -7.43 10.31 -28.65
CA ALA A 416 -7.23 10.55 -30.07
C ALA A 416 -6.18 9.59 -30.64
N ASP A 417 -6.46 9.03 -31.83
CA ASP A 417 -5.50 8.14 -32.52
C ASP A 417 -4.23 8.91 -32.93
N ASN A 418 -4.38 10.18 -33.32
CA ASN A 418 -3.28 11.13 -33.50
C ASN A 418 -3.60 12.45 -32.78
N PRO A 419 -2.92 12.77 -31.67
CA PRO A 419 -3.19 13.98 -30.90
C PRO A 419 -2.52 15.24 -31.47
N ILE A 420 -1.65 15.10 -32.49
CA ILE A 420 -0.91 16.22 -33.07
C ILE A 420 -1.79 16.98 -34.06
N VAL A 421 -1.93 18.29 -33.85
CA VAL A 421 -2.78 19.18 -34.63
C VAL A 421 -1.98 19.96 -35.69
N PRO A 422 -2.61 20.39 -36.80
CA PRO A 422 -1.96 21.23 -37.81
C PRO A 422 -1.50 22.59 -37.27
N GLU A 423 -0.56 23.24 -37.96
CA GLU A 423 -0.21 24.64 -37.68
C GLU A 423 -1.44 25.56 -37.83
N ASN A 424 -1.54 26.58 -36.97
CA ASN A 424 -2.67 27.51 -36.89
C ASN A 424 -4.03 26.86 -36.49
N ALA A 425 -4.01 25.65 -35.93
CA ALA A 425 -5.21 25.01 -35.41
C ALA A 425 -5.91 25.84 -34.31
N ASP A 426 -5.15 26.58 -33.51
CA ASP A 426 -5.63 27.47 -32.45
C ASP A 426 -6.54 28.60 -32.95
N ILE A 427 -6.14 29.35 -33.99
CA ILE A 427 -6.97 30.41 -34.59
C ILE A 427 -8.13 29.83 -35.40
N LEU A 428 -7.88 28.82 -36.23
CA LEU A 428 -8.90 28.18 -37.06
C LEU A 428 -10.04 27.62 -36.20
N PHE A 429 -9.69 27.07 -35.02
CA PHE A 429 -10.66 26.58 -34.07
C PHE A 429 -11.53 27.70 -33.52
N LEU A 430 -10.96 28.84 -33.10
CA LEU A 430 -11.75 29.96 -32.59
C LEU A 430 -12.66 30.59 -33.66
N GLU A 431 -12.16 30.80 -34.88
CA GLU A 431 -12.97 31.31 -36.01
C GLU A 431 -14.14 30.39 -36.39
N THR A 432 -13.98 29.10 -36.17
CA THR A 432 -15.06 28.13 -36.38
C THR A 432 -15.99 28.07 -35.18
N LEU A 433 -15.45 28.19 -33.97
CA LEU A 433 -16.21 28.20 -32.71
C LEU A 433 -17.14 29.41 -32.61
N THR A 434 -16.73 30.59 -33.04
CA THR A 434 -17.57 31.81 -33.05
C THR A 434 -18.86 31.62 -33.85
N LYS A 435 -18.82 30.87 -34.95
CA LYS A 435 -20.01 30.49 -35.75
C LYS A 435 -20.95 29.60 -34.96
N HIS A 436 -20.42 28.60 -34.23
CA HIS A 436 -21.21 27.75 -33.33
C HIS A 436 -21.70 28.49 -32.08
N LEU A 437 -21.04 29.60 -31.70
CA LEU A 437 -21.44 30.46 -30.60
C LEU A 437 -22.47 31.52 -31.02
N GLY A 438 -22.57 31.84 -32.31
CA GLY A 438 -23.48 32.87 -32.83
C GLY A 438 -22.93 34.29 -32.74
N ILE A 439 -21.61 34.45 -32.69
CA ILE A 439 -20.92 35.74 -32.46
C ILE A 439 -19.89 36.02 -33.56
N THR A 440 -19.45 37.27 -33.66
CA THR A 440 -18.41 37.70 -34.62
C THR A 440 -17.01 37.17 -34.26
N ASP A 441 -16.20 36.84 -35.27
CA ASP A 441 -14.80 36.43 -35.17
C ASP A 441 -13.82 37.62 -35.14
N THR A 442 -14.27 38.83 -35.46
CA THR A 442 -13.46 40.06 -35.47
C THR A 442 -12.86 40.46 -34.13
N THR A 443 -13.33 39.84 -33.04
CA THR A 443 -12.92 40.11 -31.66
C THR A 443 -11.82 39.18 -31.15
N ILE A 444 -11.36 38.22 -31.97
CA ILE A 444 -10.26 37.32 -31.62
C ILE A 444 -8.95 38.12 -31.61
N VAL A 445 -8.22 38.05 -30.49
CA VAL A 445 -6.98 38.81 -30.27
C VAL A 445 -5.77 37.88 -30.20
N PRO A 446 -4.71 38.09 -31.01
CA PRO A 446 -3.46 37.36 -30.86
C PRO A 446 -2.70 37.78 -29.61
N THR A 447 -2.05 36.81 -28.95
CA THR A 447 -1.24 37.02 -27.75
C THR A 447 0.24 36.87 -28.03
N TYR A 448 1.07 37.66 -27.34
CA TYR A 448 2.52 37.68 -27.54
C TYR A 448 3.26 37.64 -26.20
N GLU A 449 4.45 37.02 -26.20
CA GLU A 449 5.39 37.15 -25.09
C GLU A 449 5.95 38.58 -24.99
N ASP A 450 6.10 39.11 -23.77
CA ASP A 450 6.71 40.43 -23.58
C ASP A 450 8.24 40.37 -23.64
N ALA A 451 8.78 40.39 -24.86
CA ALA A 451 10.23 40.34 -25.10
C ALA A 451 11.01 41.43 -24.33
N PHE A 452 10.41 42.59 -24.05
CA PHE A 452 11.08 43.65 -23.28
C PHE A 452 11.32 43.24 -21.82
N TYR A 453 10.33 42.60 -21.19
CA TYR A 453 10.46 42.10 -19.82
C TYR A 453 11.61 41.11 -19.70
N PHE A 454 11.66 40.14 -20.61
CA PHE A 454 12.69 39.11 -20.62
C PHE A 454 14.10 39.69 -20.84
N MET A 455 14.26 40.64 -21.77
CA MET A 455 15.53 41.35 -21.97
C MET A 455 15.93 42.21 -20.75
N TRP A 456 14.96 42.77 -20.03
CA TRP A 456 15.22 43.54 -18.81
C TRP A 456 15.66 42.64 -17.65
N GLU A 457 15.04 41.47 -17.48
CA GLU A 457 15.44 40.47 -16.47
C GLU A 457 16.85 39.90 -16.74
N GLU A 458 17.20 39.64 -18.01
CA GLU A 458 18.56 39.24 -18.39
C GLU A 458 19.59 40.29 -17.94
N GLY A 459 19.28 41.58 -18.08
CA GLY A 459 20.16 42.68 -17.64
C GLY A 459 20.30 42.83 -16.11
N LYS A 460 19.50 42.11 -15.31
CA LYS A 460 19.62 42.07 -13.84
C LYS A 460 20.48 40.91 -13.34
N LEU A 461 20.91 40.02 -14.22
CA LEU A 461 21.74 38.87 -13.83
C LEU A 461 23.11 39.33 -13.31
N PRO A 462 23.68 38.67 -12.28
CA PRO A 462 25.04 38.93 -11.81
C PRO A 462 26.08 38.77 -12.92
N ILE A 463 27.17 39.54 -12.86
CA ILE A 463 28.20 39.58 -13.93
C ILE A 463 28.93 38.25 -14.13
N ASP A 464 28.93 37.41 -13.11
CA ASP A 464 29.59 36.11 -13.02
C ASP A 464 28.66 34.95 -13.43
N VAL A 465 27.37 35.23 -13.67
CA VAL A 465 26.44 34.29 -14.28
C VAL A 465 26.53 34.45 -15.79
N ASP A 466 27.17 33.49 -16.46
CA ASP A 466 27.18 33.42 -17.92
C ASP A 466 25.82 32.88 -18.42
N PRO A 467 24.96 33.73 -19.01
CA PRO A 467 23.63 33.31 -19.45
C PRO A 467 23.70 32.27 -20.57
N THR A 468 24.87 32.03 -21.19
CA THR A 468 25.05 31.04 -22.25
C THR A 468 25.44 29.65 -21.72
N LYS A 469 26.00 29.53 -20.52
CA LYS A 469 26.59 28.27 -19.98
C LYS A 469 25.92 27.64 -18.76
N ASP A 470 25.00 28.34 -18.09
CA ASP A 470 24.32 27.80 -16.91
C ASP A 470 23.12 26.90 -17.28
N ASP A 471 22.98 25.75 -16.60
CA ASP A 471 22.08 24.64 -16.94
C ASP A 471 20.94 24.43 -15.91
N GLY A 472 20.85 25.21 -14.83
CA GLY A 472 20.02 24.82 -13.68
C GLY A 472 18.78 25.66 -13.33
N ALA A 473 18.87 27.00 -13.27
CA ALA A 473 17.96 27.74 -12.37
C ALA A 473 17.20 28.94 -12.97
N LEU A 474 17.43 29.31 -14.24
CA LEU A 474 16.79 30.49 -14.84
C LEU A 474 15.79 30.07 -15.92
N LEU A 475 14.54 29.85 -15.51
CA LEU A 475 13.36 29.70 -16.40
C LEU A 475 13.31 30.79 -17.50
N VAL A 476 13.84 31.97 -17.19
CA VAL A 476 14.02 33.12 -18.08
C VAL A 476 14.78 32.76 -19.36
N LYS A 477 15.84 31.93 -19.31
CA LYS A 477 16.74 31.64 -20.45
C LYS A 477 16.10 30.74 -21.51
N ASN A 478 15.42 29.66 -21.13
CA ASN A 478 14.75 28.77 -22.08
C ASN A 478 13.66 29.51 -22.85
N LYS A 479 12.90 30.37 -22.16
CA LYS A 479 11.91 31.24 -22.78
C LYS A 479 12.55 32.33 -23.64
N LEU A 480 13.67 32.93 -23.20
CA LEU A 480 14.43 33.89 -24.00
C LEU A 480 14.93 33.28 -25.30
N LYS A 481 15.46 32.05 -25.26
CA LYS A 481 15.91 31.31 -26.45
C LYS A 481 14.76 31.04 -27.42
N GLU A 482 13.58 30.63 -26.93
CA GLU A 482 12.38 30.49 -27.76
C GLU A 482 11.97 31.83 -28.40
N ILE A 483 11.89 32.90 -27.61
CA ILE A 483 11.50 34.25 -28.07
C ILE A 483 12.50 34.80 -29.11
N LEU A 484 13.81 34.56 -28.91
CA LEU A 484 14.86 34.99 -29.84
C LEU A 484 14.91 34.12 -31.12
N LYS A 485 14.58 32.83 -31.03
CA LYS A 485 14.54 31.89 -32.16
C LYS A 485 13.30 32.08 -33.04
N ASP A 486 12.13 32.29 -32.43
CA ASP A 486 10.84 32.36 -33.14
C ASP A 486 10.44 33.78 -33.56
N GLY A 487 11.14 34.81 -33.06
CA GLY A 487 10.94 36.21 -33.41
C GLY A 487 9.82 36.90 -32.61
N LYS A 488 9.94 38.23 -32.45
CA LYS A 488 9.04 39.07 -31.62
C LYS A 488 7.59 39.22 -32.16
N SER A 489 7.26 38.59 -33.28
CA SER A 489 6.00 38.79 -34.02
C SER A 489 5.13 37.54 -34.17
N LYS A 490 5.55 36.39 -33.64
CA LYS A 490 4.76 35.14 -33.68
C LYS A 490 3.77 35.13 -32.53
N ALA A 491 2.48 34.92 -32.83
CA ALA A 491 1.47 34.74 -31.80
C ALA A 491 1.71 33.42 -31.05
N VAL A 492 1.61 33.45 -29.73
CA VAL A 492 1.74 32.25 -28.87
C VAL A 492 0.43 31.46 -28.86
N GLY A 493 -0.68 32.18 -28.97
CA GLY A 493 -2.04 31.68 -29.02
C GLY A 493 -3.02 32.84 -29.15
N TYR A 494 -4.31 32.54 -29.05
CA TYR A 494 -5.38 33.50 -29.33
C TYR A 494 -6.39 33.57 -28.19
N VAL A 495 -7.01 34.73 -28.03
CA VAL A 495 -7.97 35.01 -26.97
C VAL A 495 -9.28 35.48 -27.60
N LEU A 496 -10.38 34.89 -27.16
CA LEU A 496 -11.74 35.29 -27.51
C LEU A 496 -12.44 35.80 -26.25
N PRO A 497 -12.61 37.12 -26.08
CA PRO A 497 -13.46 37.69 -25.02
C PRO A 497 -14.85 37.06 -25.10
N LEU A 498 -15.27 36.39 -24.03
CA LEU A 498 -16.47 35.54 -24.10
C LEU A 498 -17.21 35.51 -22.76
N ASN A 499 -18.52 35.76 -22.82
CA ASN A 499 -19.43 35.55 -21.70
C ASN A 499 -20.85 35.23 -22.22
N ASN A 500 -21.71 34.70 -21.35
CA ASN A 500 -23.09 34.33 -21.68
C ASN A 500 -24.07 34.88 -20.64
N SER A 501 -25.17 35.45 -21.12
CA SER A 501 -26.27 35.88 -20.26
C SER A 501 -27.58 35.40 -20.86
N MET A 502 -28.42 34.79 -20.02
CA MET A 502 -29.74 34.27 -20.40
C MET A 502 -29.74 33.38 -21.67
N GLY A 503 -28.66 32.63 -21.90
CA GLY A 503 -28.54 31.72 -23.05
C GLY A 503 -28.08 32.38 -24.36
N THR A 504 -27.67 33.65 -24.32
CA THR A 504 -27.07 34.37 -25.46
C THR A 504 -25.59 34.62 -25.20
N TRP A 505 -24.75 34.35 -26.20
CA TRP A 505 -23.31 34.59 -26.12
C TRP A 505 -22.95 35.99 -26.61
N TYR A 506 -22.01 36.61 -25.92
CA TYR A 506 -21.52 37.95 -26.22
C TYR A 506 -20.00 37.92 -26.36
N THR A 507 -19.48 38.82 -27.18
CA THR A 507 -18.05 39.13 -27.31
C THR A 507 -17.86 40.66 -27.31
N SER A 508 -16.64 41.14 -27.07
CA SER A 508 -16.33 42.58 -27.10
C SER A 508 -14.87 42.83 -27.47
N ASP A 509 -14.57 43.97 -28.07
CA ASP A 509 -13.20 44.35 -28.42
C ASP A 509 -12.34 44.65 -27.18
N TRP A 510 -11.14 44.07 -27.13
CA TRP A 510 -10.12 44.41 -26.15
C TRP A 510 -9.09 45.35 -26.77
N THR A 511 -8.92 46.52 -26.18
CA THR A 511 -7.94 47.52 -26.61
C THR A 511 -6.86 47.71 -25.53
N PHE A 512 -5.61 47.76 -25.96
CA PHE A 512 -4.45 47.89 -25.08
C PHE A 512 -3.61 49.10 -25.47
N ARG A 513 -2.96 49.74 -24.48
CA ARG A 513 -2.10 50.91 -24.72
C ARG A 513 -0.93 50.63 -25.68
N ARG A 514 -0.42 49.40 -25.70
CA ARG A 514 0.66 48.95 -26.60
C ARG A 514 0.15 48.35 -27.91
N ASN A 515 -1.15 48.49 -28.22
CA ASN A 515 -1.88 47.92 -29.37
C ASN A 515 -1.89 46.38 -29.49
N HIS A 516 -1.05 45.66 -28.74
CA HIS A 516 -1.00 44.20 -28.69
C HIS A 516 -1.25 43.68 -27.27
N LEU A 517 -1.79 42.47 -27.16
CA LEU A 517 -1.96 41.74 -25.91
C LEU A 517 -0.65 41.03 -25.56
N PHE A 518 0.12 41.62 -24.64
CA PHE A 518 1.32 41.01 -24.07
C PHE A 518 0.97 40.22 -22.82
N LEU A 519 1.36 38.95 -22.77
CA LEU A 519 1.11 38.07 -21.63
C LEU A 519 1.94 38.49 -20.42
N ILE A 520 1.38 38.30 -19.22
CA ILE A 520 2.13 38.35 -17.97
C ILE A 520 3.24 37.28 -18.06
N PRO A 521 4.52 37.59 -17.79
CA PRO A 521 5.60 36.61 -17.91
C PRO A 521 5.41 35.36 -17.04
N GLY A 522 5.73 34.17 -17.57
CA GLY A 522 5.62 32.90 -16.86
C GLY A 522 5.46 31.70 -17.79
N ASN A 523 5.24 30.51 -17.21
CA ASN A 523 5.11 29.25 -17.96
C ASN A 523 3.71 28.61 -17.86
N SER A 524 2.77 29.27 -17.18
CA SER A 524 1.38 28.81 -17.11
C SER A 524 0.66 28.98 -18.46
N PRO A 525 -0.46 28.29 -18.69
CA PRO A 525 -1.33 28.51 -19.84
C PRO A 525 -1.67 29.99 -20.05
N ILE A 526 -1.85 30.42 -21.31
CA ILE A 526 -2.10 31.83 -21.63
C ILE A 526 -3.29 32.44 -20.88
N GLY A 527 -4.32 31.65 -20.55
CA GLY A 527 -5.50 32.11 -19.82
C GLY A 527 -5.23 32.58 -18.38
N LEU A 528 -4.17 32.08 -17.72
CA LEU A 528 -3.73 32.55 -16.40
C LEU A 528 -2.74 33.71 -16.47
N ARG A 529 -2.30 34.06 -17.68
CA ARG A 529 -1.30 35.09 -17.96
C ARG A 529 -1.91 36.32 -18.63
N LEU A 530 -3.25 36.44 -18.66
CA LEU A 530 -3.93 37.58 -19.27
C LEU A 530 -3.78 38.84 -18.41
N PRO A 531 -3.37 39.99 -18.99
CA PRO A 531 -3.21 41.25 -18.27
C PRO A 531 -4.55 41.97 -18.05
N LEU A 532 -5.50 41.34 -17.34
CA LEU A 532 -6.88 41.83 -17.18
C LEU A 532 -6.96 43.25 -16.57
N ASP A 533 -6.01 43.63 -15.71
CA ASP A 533 -5.91 44.98 -15.12
C ASP A 533 -5.58 46.08 -16.14
N SER A 534 -5.08 45.70 -17.32
CA SER A 534 -4.79 46.63 -18.41
C SER A 534 -6.02 46.96 -19.28
N LEU A 535 -7.14 46.27 -19.05
CA LEU A 535 -8.40 46.53 -19.75
C LEU A 535 -9.04 47.84 -19.28
N ILE A 536 -9.97 48.36 -20.09
CA ILE A 536 -10.70 49.59 -19.78
C ILE A 536 -11.43 49.43 -18.43
N ARG A 537 -11.17 50.35 -17.49
CA ARG A 537 -11.80 50.33 -16.16
C ARG A 537 -13.27 50.74 -16.18
N LYS A 538 -13.64 51.72 -17.00
CA LYS A 538 -15.02 52.22 -17.16
C LYS A 538 -15.40 52.19 -18.63
N PRO A 539 -15.91 51.06 -19.15
CA PRO A 539 -16.35 50.94 -20.53
C PRO A 539 -17.56 51.83 -20.82
N GLU A 540 -17.74 52.24 -22.08
CA GLU A 540 -18.95 52.98 -22.51
C GLU A 540 -20.20 52.09 -22.49
N HIS A 541 -20.01 50.78 -22.62
CA HIS A 541 -21.03 49.74 -22.52
C HIS A 541 -21.19 49.25 -21.07
N GLY A 542 -22.35 48.70 -20.72
CA GLY A 542 -22.61 48.22 -19.35
C GLY A 542 -21.65 47.10 -18.92
N GLU A 543 -21.36 47.00 -17.63
CA GLU A 543 -20.65 45.84 -17.10
C GLU A 543 -21.55 44.60 -17.10
N PHE A 544 -20.97 43.45 -17.43
CA PHE A 544 -21.69 42.18 -17.48
C PHE A 544 -22.21 41.81 -16.08
N PRO A 545 -23.49 41.43 -15.93
CA PRO A 545 -24.05 41.08 -14.62
C PRO A 545 -23.35 39.82 -14.05
N GLN A 546 -22.93 39.89 -12.79
CA GLN A 546 -22.44 38.71 -12.06
C GLN A 546 -23.60 37.99 -11.36
N PHE A 547 -23.82 36.73 -11.69
CA PHE A 547 -24.81 35.89 -11.01
C PHE A 547 -24.13 35.01 -9.97
N VAL A 548 -24.42 35.23 -8.69
CA VAL A 548 -24.03 34.29 -7.64
C VAL A 548 -25.04 33.14 -7.64
N ALA A 549 -24.60 31.95 -8.03
CA ALA A 549 -25.45 30.76 -8.01
C ALA A 549 -25.90 30.43 -6.58
N ASP A 550 -27.21 30.28 -6.37
CA ASP A 550 -27.78 29.78 -5.12
C ASP A 550 -27.82 28.24 -5.14
N ASN A 551 -26.93 27.63 -4.34
CA ASN A 551 -26.83 26.17 -4.18
C ASN A 551 -28.04 25.54 -3.47
N PHE A 552 -28.92 26.34 -2.87
CA PHE A 552 -30.14 25.88 -2.19
C PHE A 552 -31.40 26.00 -3.06
N SER A 553 -31.29 26.55 -4.28
CA SER A 553 -32.42 26.72 -5.20
C SER A 553 -32.84 25.41 -5.89
N VAL A 554 -34.15 25.22 -6.09
CA VAL A 554 -34.70 24.06 -6.84
C VAL A 554 -34.54 24.30 -8.34
N LYS A 555 -33.86 23.38 -9.04
CA LYS A 555 -33.56 23.50 -10.48
C LYS A 555 -34.24 22.41 -11.31
N GLY A 556 -34.66 22.75 -12.52
CA GLY A 556 -35.22 21.81 -13.50
C GLY A 556 -34.17 20.94 -14.20
N ARG A 557 -34.60 20.10 -15.13
CA ARG A 557 -33.69 19.23 -15.92
C ARG A 557 -32.81 20.05 -16.87
N LEU A 558 -31.53 19.68 -16.96
CA LEU A 558 -30.59 20.30 -17.89
C LEU A 558 -30.99 20.03 -19.36
N PRO A 559 -31.05 21.06 -20.23
CA PRO A 559 -31.37 20.89 -21.65
C PRO A 559 -30.21 20.25 -22.44
N SER A 560 -30.43 20.01 -23.73
CA SER A 560 -29.39 19.58 -24.69
C SER A 560 -29.12 20.72 -25.67
N PHE A 561 -27.85 21.08 -25.83
CA PHE A 561 -27.44 22.25 -26.62
C PHE A 561 -26.92 21.91 -28.02
N LYS A 562 -26.86 20.61 -28.39
CA LYS A 562 -26.36 20.16 -29.69
C LYS A 562 -27.13 20.76 -30.87
N LYS A 563 -28.46 20.81 -30.78
CA LYS A 563 -29.30 21.44 -31.81
C LYS A 563 -29.11 22.96 -31.80
N THR A 564 -29.03 23.57 -30.63
CA THR A 564 -28.81 25.02 -30.46
C THR A 564 -27.50 25.48 -31.12
N ALA A 565 -26.39 24.78 -30.90
CA ALA A 565 -25.10 25.08 -31.53
C ALA A 565 -25.11 24.89 -33.06
N ALA A 566 -25.85 23.91 -33.57
CA ALA A 566 -26.02 23.70 -35.02
C ALA A 566 -26.89 24.80 -35.65
N THR A 567 -28.02 25.16 -35.02
CA THR A 567 -28.90 26.25 -35.49
C THR A 567 -28.19 27.60 -35.48
N ARG A 568 -27.36 27.89 -34.47
CA ARG A 568 -26.52 29.11 -34.45
C ARG A 568 -25.53 29.14 -35.60
N TYR A 569 -24.86 28.02 -35.86
CA TYR A 569 -23.93 27.90 -36.98
C TYR A 569 -24.61 28.17 -38.33
N ASP A 570 -25.74 27.51 -38.61
CA ASP A 570 -26.47 27.70 -39.87
C ASP A 570 -26.97 29.15 -40.01
N ASN A 571 -27.39 29.78 -38.92
CA ASN A 571 -27.82 31.17 -38.94
C ASN A 571 -26.65 32.13 -39.27
N VAL A 572 -25.49 31.97 -38.62
CA VAL A 572 -24.30 32.79 -38.89
C VAL A 572 -23.81 32.62 -40.33
N VAL A 573 -23.84 31.39 -40.87
CA VAL A 573 -23.42 31.13 -42.25
C VAL A 573 -24.38 31.75 -43.27
N ASN A 574 -25.69 31.73 -42.99
CA ASN A 574 -26.68 32.26 -43.93
C ASN A 574 -26.91 33.78 -43.81
N ASN A 575 -26.85 34.33 -42.60
CA ASN A 575 -27.27 35.71 -42.31
C ASN A 575 -26.14 36.60 -41.77
N GLY A 576 -24.93 36.06 -41.58
CA GLY A 576 -23.81 36.76 -40.93
C GLY A 576 -23.90 36.74 -39.40
N ALA A 577 -22.77 36.99 -38.74
CA ALA A 577 -22.73 37.09 -37.29
C ALA A 577 -23.24 38.47 -36.81
N PRO A 578 -24.13 38.53 -35.82
CA PRO A 578 -24.53 39.80 -35.22
C PRO A 578 -23.33 40.44 -34.49
N ILE A 579 -23.17 41.76 -34.66
CA ILE A 579 -22.25 42.56 -33.83
C ILE A 579 -23.10 43.16 -32.71
N ASP A 580 -22.97 42.62 -31.50
CA ASP A 580 -23.67 43.07 -30.31
C ASP A 580 -22.68 43.60 -29.27
N ASN A 581 -22.60 44.93 -29.16
CA ASN A 581 -21.72 45.64 -28.23
C ASN A 581 -22.43 46.03 -26.93
N THR A 582 -23.48 45.33 -26.51
CA THR A 582 -24.26 45.72 -25.32
C THR A 582 -23.45 45.71 -24.02
N TYR A 583 -22.49 44.79 -23.88
CA TYR A 583 -21.69 44.62 -22.67
C TYR A 583 -20.19 44.58 -22.95
N PHE A 584 -19.40 45.10 -22.03
CA PHE A 584 -17.95 44.92 -22.04
C PHE A 584 -17.57 43.66 -21.26
N ILE A 585 -16.80 42.76 -21.88
CA ILE A 585 -16.51 41.44 -21.32
C ILE A 585 -15.07 41.39 -20.79
N ARG A 586 -14.92 40.90 -19.55
CA ARG A 586 -13.61 40.75 -18.89
C ARG A 586 -13.11 39.31 -18.84
N THR A 587 -13.96 38.34 -19.14
CA THR A 587 -13.61 36.91 -19.23
C THR A 587 -13.26 36.55 -20.67
N ALA A 588 -12.43 35.52 -20.86
CA ALA A 588 -12.08 35.08 -22.20
C ALA A 588 -11.82 33.58 -22.27
N LEU A 589 -12.14 33.00 -23.42
CA LEU A 589 -11.72 31.67 -23.82
C LEU A 589 -10.40 31.81 -24.58
N CYS A 590 -9.41 30.98 -24.28
CA CYS A 590 -8.12 31.05 -24.96
C CYS A 590 -7.81 29.75 -25.70
N SER A 591 -7.15 29.85 -26.85
CA SER A 591 -6.63 28.69 -27.59
C SER A 591 -5.11 28.78 -27.72
N GLU A 592 -4.44 27.66 -27.49
CA GLU A 592 -2.98 27.57 -27.53
C GLU A 592 -2.56 26.18 -28.01
N VAL A 593 -1.57 26.08 -28.90
CA VAL A 593 -0.97 24.79 -29.28
C VAL A 593 0.31 24.57 -28.47
N ARG A 594 0.31 23.55 -27.60
CA ARG A 594 1.48 23.14 -26.81
C ARG A 594 1.81 21.68 -27.05
N ASP A 595 3.09 21.37 -27.29
CA ASP A 595 3.56 20.04 -27.68
C ASP A 595 2.77 19.42 -28.84
N GLY A 596 2.38 20.26 -29.80
CA GLY A 596 1.56 19.87 -30.95
C GLY A 596 0.10 19.55 -30.62
N LYS A 597 -0.41 19.83 -29.41
CA LYS A 597 -1.80 19.58 -29.00
C LYS A 597 -2.55 20.89 -28.79
N LEU A 598 -3.82 20.96 -29.18
CA LEU A 598 -4.67 22.14 -28.98
C LEU A 598 -5.26 22.15 -27.56
N TYR A 599 -4.90 23.16 -26.78
CA TYR A 599 -5.47 23.44 -25.47
C TYR A 599 -6.49 24.58 -25.58
N LEU A 600 -7.64 24.40 -24.94
CA LEU A 600 -8.69 25.41 -24.82
C LEU A 600 -8.87 25.76 -23.35
N PHE A 601 -8.44 26.97 -22.99
CA PHE A 601 -8.60 27.50 -21.65
C PHE A 601 -10.01 28.06 -21.48
N LEU A 602 -10.83 27.38 -20.66
CA LEU A 602 -12.21 27.76 -20.39
C LEU A 602 -12.27 28.94 -19.41
N PRO A 603 -13.10 29.98 -19.69
CA PRO A 603 -13.38 31.04 -18.73
C PRO A 603 -14.25 30.55 -17.57
N PRO A 604 -14.34 31.29 -16.45
CA PRO A 604 -15.27 30.97 -15.37
C PRO A 604 -16.73 31.07 -15.88
N MET A 605 -17.54 30.07 -15.55
CA MET A 605 -18.94 29.97 -15.99
C MET A 605 -19.90 30.06 -14.81
N ASP A 606 -20.99 30.83 -14.96
CA ASP A 606 -21.94 31.07 -13.88
C ASP A 606 -22.93 29.90 -13.63
N SER A 607 -23.15 29.03 -14.63
CA SER A 607 -24.13 27.94 -14.51
C SER A 607 -23.81 26.71 -15.37
N ALA A 608 -24.32 25.55 -14.96
CA ALA A 608 -24.17 24.29 -15.69
C ALA A 608 -24.79 24.36 -17.10
N GLU A 609 -25.88 25.09 -17.30
CA GLU A 609 -26.50 25.33 -18.60
C GLU A 609 -25.52 26.02 -19.57
N ILE A 610 -24.89 27.11 -19.12
CA ILE A 610 -23.91 27.87 -19.92
C ILE A 610 -22.70 27.00 -20.25
N PHE A 611 -22.19 26.27 -19.24
CA PHE A 611 -21.08 25.33 -19.44
C PHE A 611 -21.42 24.28 -20.51
N LEU A 612 -22.57 23.63 -20.42
CA LEU A 612 -22.97 22.61 -21.39
C LEU A 612 -23.20 23.16 -22.80
N ASP A 613 -23.66 24.40 -22.93
CA ASP A 613 -23.79 25.07 -24.23
C ASP A 613 -22.42 25.32 -24.86
N LEU A 614 -21.45 25.79 -24.07
CA LEU A 614 -20.07 25.99 -24.51
C LEU A 614 -19.42 24.67 -24.93
N ILE A 615 -19.52 23.64 -24.10
CA ILE A 615 -18.96 22.31 -24.41
C ILE A 615 -19.59 21.73 -25.68
N ALA A 616 -20.90 21.89 -25.88
CA ALA A 616 -21.57 21.44 -27.11
C ALA A 616 -21.07 22.20 -28.35
N SER A 617 -20.85 23.52 -28.26
CA SER A 617 -20.25 24.32 -29.33
C SER A 617 -18.80 23.91 -29.61
N ILE A 618 -17.99 23.65 -28.58
CA ILE A 618 -16.61 23.16 -28.72
C ILE A 618 -16.57 21.78 -29.39
N GLU A 619 -17.42 20.84 -28.96
CA GLU A 619 -17.49 19.50 -29.58
C GLU A 619 -17.88 19.59 -31.06
N ALA A 620 -18.86 20.44 -31.38
CA ALA A 620 -19.30 20.65 -32.76
C ALA A 620 -18.16 21.19 -33.65
N THR A 621 -17.38 22.14 -33.13
CA THR A 621 -16.18 22.69 -33.80
C THR A 621 -15.11 21.62 -33.98
N ALA A 622 -14.75 20.91 -32.91
CA ALA A 622 -13.76 19.83 -32.94
C ALA A 622 -14.12 18.75 -33.97
N LYS A 623 -15.40 18.37 -34.03
CA LYS A 623 -15.91 17.41 -35.01
C LYS A 623 -15.82 17.94 -36.44
N LYS A 624 -16.12 19.22 -36.66
CA LYS A 624 -16.12 19.84 -38.00
C LYS A 624 -14.71 19.94 -38.57
N LEU A 625 -13.73 20.24 -37.71
CA LEU A 625 -12.32 20.40 -38.09
C LEU A 625 -11.52 19.09 -38.00
N ASP A 626 -12.08 18.05 -37.39
CA ASP A 626 -11.38 16.81 -37.03
C ASP A 626 -10.12 17.07 -36.17
N ILE A 627 -10.25 18.01 -35.22
CA ILE A 627 -9.17 18.43 -34.34
C ILE A 627 -9.48 17.96 -32.91
N PRO A 628 -8.63 17.10 -32.31
CA PRO A 628 -8.77 16.75 -30.90
C PRO A 628 -8.37 17.90 -29.99
N VAL A 629 -9.05 18.05 -28.86
CA VAL A 629 -8.85 19.15 -27.92
C VAL A 629 -8.50 18.67 -26.51
N ILE A 630 -7.79 19.52 -25.77
CA ILE A 630 -7.64 19.44 -24.32
C ILE A 630 -8.37 20.64 -23.73
N LEU A 631 -9.31 20.39 -22.82
CA LEU A 631 -10.01 21.45 -22.10
C LEU A 631 -9.29 21.71 -20.79
N GLU A 632 -8.96 22.96 -20.51
CA GLU A 632 -8.29 23.39 -19.28
C GLU A 632 -8.91 24.68 -18.74
N GLY A 633 -8.30 25.29 -17.73
CA GLY A 633 -8.75 26.56 -17.16
C GLY A 633 -9.69 26.37 -15.99
N TYR A 634 -10.75 27.17 -15.90
CA TYR A 634 -11.66 27.13 -14.75
C TYR A 634 -12.48 25.84 -14.72
N ASP A 635 -12.71 25.32 -13.52
CA ASP A 635 -13.49 24.10 -13.28
C ASP A 635 -14.95 24.24 -13.77
N PRO A 636 -15.61 23.12 -14.11
CA PRO A 636 -17.05 23.11 -14.33
C PRO A 636 -17.82 23.73 -13.14
N PRO A 637 -18.90 24.47 -13.40
CA PRO A 637 -19.68 25.11 -12.35
C PRO A 637 -20.30 24.06 -11.41
N LYS A 638 -20.25 24.32 -10.10
CA LYS A 638 -20.83 23.43 -9.08
C LYS A 638 -22.36 23.36 -9.26
N ASP A 639 -22.87 22.18 -9.61
CA ASP A 639 -24.31 21.94 -9.78
C ASP A 639 -24.66 20.49 -9.41
N HIS A 640 -25.72 20.30 -8.61
CA HIS A 640 -26.12 18.97 -8.12
C HIS A 640 -26.61 18.02 -9.23
N ARG A 641 -26.84 18.50 -10.46
CA ARG A 641 -27.25 17.69 -11.63
C ARG A 641 -26.05 17.13 -12.40
N LEU A 642 -24.84 17.61 -12.09
CA LEU A 642 -23.57 17.09 -12.58
C LEU A 642 -22.90 16.24 -11.49
N GLU A 643 -22.08 15.28 -11.90
CA GLU A 643 -21.13 14.57 -11.04
C GLU A 643 -19.74 14.74 -11.60
N SER A 644 -18.75 14.74 -10.70
CA SER A 644 -17.37 14.72 -11.12
C SER A 644 -16.49 13.86 -10.23
N MET A 645 -15.40 13.40 -10.83
CA MET A 645 -14.32 12.66 -10.20
C MET A 645 -13.01 13.32 -10.61
N LYS A 646 -12.12 13.58 -9.65
CA LYS A 646 -10.83 14.23 -9.93
C LYS A 646 -9.68 13.30 -9.62
N VAL A 647 -8.72 13.22 -10.53
CA VAL A 647 -7.43 12.55 -10.34
C VAL A 647 -6.38 13.64 -10.22
N THR A 648 -5.72 13.71 -9.07
CA THR A 648 -4.78 14.77 -8.72
C THR A 648 -3.47 14.20 -8.17
N PRO A 649 -2.33 14.85 -8.44
CA PRO A 649 -1.06 14.50 -7.84
C PRO A 649 -0.94 15.12 -6.45
N ASP A 650 -0.47 14.31 -5.51
CA ASP A 650 -0.05 14.74 -4.18
C ASP A 650 1.37 14.24 -3.89
N PRO A 651 2.08 14.78 -2.88
CA PRO A 651 3.43 14.36 -2.56
C PRO A 651 3.48 12.85 -2.34
N GLY A 652 4.25 12.16 -3.18
CA GLY A 652 4.41 10.71 -3.15
C GLY A 652 3.19 9.85 -3.55
N VAL A 653 2.04 10.43 -3.92
CA VAL A 653 0.82 9.67 -4.25
C VAL A 653 0.02 10.28 -5.41
N ILE A 654 -0.92 9.51 -5.97
CA ILE A 654 -2.04 10.02 -6.76
C ILE A 654 -3.29 9.95 -5.87
N GLU A 655 -3.96 11.08 -5.68
CA GLU A 655 -5.23 11.18 -4.98
C GLU A 655 -6.40 11.13 -5.97
N ILE A 656 -7.48 10.42 -5.60
CA ILE A 656 -8.70 10.35 -6.40
C ILE A 656 -9.87 10.85 -5.56
N ASN A 657 -10.44 12.00 -5.94
CA ASN A 657 -11.65 12.51 -5.34
C ASN A 657 -12.84 11.79 -5.97
N VAL A 658 -13.40 10.81 -5.24
CA VAL A 658 -14.50 9.95 -5.72
C VAL A 658 -15.85 10.66 -5.53
N HIS A 659 -16.71 10.56 -6.54
CA HIS A 659 -18.07 11.09 -6.48
C HIS A 659 -18.89 10.43 -5.34
N PRO A 660 -19.77 11.16 -4.65
CA PRO A 660 -20.49 10.62 -3.50
C PRO A 660 -21.51 9.53 -3.88
N ALA A 661 -21.43 8.37 -3.23
CA ALA A 661 -22.41 7.30 -3.31
C ALA A 661 -23.61 7.55 -2.39
N LYS A 662 -24.81 7.21 -2.83
CA LYS A 662 -26.09 7.49 -2.13
C LYS A 662 -26.53 6.34 -1.23
N ASN A 663 -26.10 5.13 -1.54
CA ASN A 663 -26.47 3.92 -0.80
C ASN A 663 -25.30 2.93 -0.72
N TRP A 664 -25.50 1.87 0.07
CA TRP A 664 -24.51 0.82 0.28
C TRP A 664 -24.09 0.05 -1.01
N GLU A 665 -25.02 -0.17 -1.94
CA GLU A 665 -24.75 -0.90 -3.19
C GLU A 665 -23.83 -0.08 -4.11
N GLU A 666 -24.15 1.20 -4.31
CA GLU A 666 -23.35 2.15 -5.09
C GLU A 666 -21.96 2.34 -4.46
N LEU A 667 -21.87 2.48 -3.13
CA LEU A 667 -20.59 2.59 -2.42
C LEU A 667 -19.72 1.33 -2.65
N THR A 668 -20.32 0.15 -2.50
CA THR A 668 -19.61 -1.13 -2.69
C THR A 668 -19.12 -1.27 -4.13
N HIS A 669 -19.97 -0.98 -5.11
CA HIS A 669 -19.60 -1.03 -6.52
C HIS A 669 -18.47 -0.05 -6.84
N ASN A 670 -18.60 1.21 -6.42
CA ASN A 670 -17.61 2.26 -6.68
C ASN A 670 -16.24 1.90 -6.11
N THR A 671 -16.17 1.44 -4.85
CA THR A 671 -14.89 1.07 -4.21
C THR A 671 -14.25 -0.14 -4.89
N LEU A 672 -15.01 -1.22 -5.13
CA LEU A 672 -14.45 -2.44 -5.76
C LEU A 672 -13.93 -2.14 -7.18
N THR A 673 -14.69 -1.38 -7.94
CA THR A 673 -14.33 -0.99 -9.31
C THR A 673 -13.09 -0.09 -9.32
N LEU A 674 -13.01 0.90 -8.42
CA LEU A 674 -11.85 1.79 -8.34
C LEU A 674 -10.56 1.04 -8.04
N TYR A 675 -10.54 0.18 -7.02
CA TYR A 675 -9.36 -0.62 -6.68
C TYR A 675 -8.94 -1.53 -7.84
N LYS A 676 -9.90 -2.17 -8.51
CA LYS A 676 -9.64 -3.01 -9.68
C LYS A 676 -9.00 -2.20 -10.83
N LEU A 677 -9.56 -1.04 -11.17
CA LEU A 677 -9.05 -0.20 -12.25
C LEU A 677 -7.68 0.39 -11.92
N ALA A 678 -7.45 0.81 -10.67
CA ALA A 678 -6.14 1.24 -10.19
C ALA A 678 -5.09 0.14 -10.35
N LYS A 679 -5.39 -1.08 -9.88
CA LYS A 679 -4.48 -2.23 -10.04
C LYS A 679 -4.17 -2.53 -11.51
N GLN A 680 -5.18 -2.47 -12.40
CA GLN A 680 -4.98 -2.62 -13.85
C GLN A 680 -4.18 -1.48 -14.50
N SER A 681 -4.12 -0.32 -13.84
CA SER A 681 -3.27 0.82 -14.20
C SER A 681 -1.91 0.79 -13.50
N ARG A 682 -1.51 -0.34 -12.89
CA ARG A 682 -0.25 -0.50 -12.15
C ARG A 682 -0.13 0.42 -10.93
N LEU A 683 -1.26 0.69 -10.29
CA LEU A 683 -1.36 1.47 -9.06
C LEU A 683 -1.88 0.61 -7.90
N GLY A 684 -1.20 0.68 -6.76
CA GLY A 684 -1.50 -0.03 -5.52
C GLY A 684 -1.85 0.91 -4.38
N THR A 685 -2.21 0.34 -3.23
CA THR A 685 -2.73 1.07 -2.06
C THR A 685 -1.86 0.90 -0.82
N GLU A 686 -0.68 0.32 -1.00
CA GLU A 686 0.23 -0.04 0.06
C GLU A 686 1.69 0.19 -0.36
N LYS A 687 2.55 0.35 0.65
CA LYS A 687 4.01 0.41 0.50
C LYS A 687 4.65 -0.53 1.50
N PHE A 688 5.85 -0.96 1.19
CA PHE A 688 6.72 -1.68 2.12
C PHE A 688 7.84 -0.78 2.59
N MET A 689 8.14 -0.80 3.88
CA MET A 689 9.33 -0.17 4.44
C MET A 689 10.55 -1.10 4.27
N LEU A 690 11.77 -0.55 4.36
CA LEU A 690 13.02 -1.32 4.21
C LEU A 690 13.10 -2.55 5.11
N ASP A 691 12.53 -2.45 6.31
CA ASP A 691 12.53 -3.48 7.34
C ASP A 691 11.42 -4.54 7.13
N GLY A 692 10.69 -4.44 6.03
CA GLY A 692 9.56 -5.28 5.67
C GLY A 692 8.23 -4.83 6.27
N LYS A 693 8.15 -3.75 7.05
CA LYS A 693 6.88 -3.28 7.61
C LYS A 693 5.91 -2.88 6.50
N HIS A 694 4.67 -3.30 6.65
CA HIS A 694 3.59 -2.96 5.74
C HIS A 694 2.96 -1.63 6.16
N THR A 695 2.77 -0.69 5.22
CA THR A 695 2.13 0.60 5.49
C THR A 695 1.15 0.96 4.39
N GLY A 696 0.22 1.89 4.67
CA GLY A 696 -0.55 2.54 3.62
C GLY A 696 0.35 3.30 2.64
N THR A 697 -0.25 3.95 1.66
CA THR A 697 0.46 4.75 0.65
C THR A 697 1.29 5.90 1.23
N GLY A 698 1.01 6.28 2.49
CA GLY A 698 1.48 7.51 3.13
C GLY A 698 0.59 8.72 2.83
N GLY A 699 -0.35 8.58 1.88
CA GLY A 699 -1.47 9.49 1.71
C GLY A 699 -2.65 9.08 2.58
N GLY A 700 -3.50 10.04 2.95
CA GLY A 700 -4.74 9.73 3.66
C GLY A 700 -5.75 8.99 2.77
N ASN A 701 -6.78 8.42 3.40
CA ASN A 701 -8.01 8.00 2.76
C ASN A 701 -9.17 8.74 3.42
N HIS A 702 -9.34 10.01 3.06
CA HIS A 702 -10.36 10.82 3.71
C HIS A 702 -11.74 10.29 3.35
N VAL A 703 -12.56 9.96 4.36
CA VAL A 703 -13.94 9.53 4.16
C VAL A 703 -14.84 10.75 4.32
N THR A 704 -15.67 11.03 3.31
CA THR A 704 -16.53 12.21 3.32
C THR A 704 -17.98 11.82 3.60
N LEU A 705 -18.66 12.58 4.47
CA LEU A 705 -20.05 12.40 4.86
C LEU A 705 -20.85 13.65 4.48
N GLY A 706 -21.97 13.48 3.79
CA GLY A 706 -22.80 14.61 3.36
C GLY A 706 -24.21 14.22 2.96
N GLY A 707 -24.83 15.06 2.13
CA GLY A 707 -26.10 14.80 1.45
C GLY A 707 -25.99 15.01 -0.06
N VAL A 708 -27.06 14.71 -0.80
CA VAL A 708 -27.11 14.94 -2.27
C VAL A 708 -27.04 16.44 -2.59
N SER A 709 -27.62 17.26 -1.73
CA SER A 709 -27.48 18.72 -1.70
C SER A 709 -26.99 19.16 -0.31
N PRO A 710 -26.43 20.37 -0.16
CA PRO A 710 -26.07 20.90 1.16
C PRO A 710 -27.25 20.92 2.14
N ALA A 711 -28.47 21.21 1.66
CA ALA A 711 -29.69 21.20 2.46
C ALA A 711 -30.08 19.80 2.97
N ASP A 712 -29.69 18.75 2.25
CA ASP A 712 -29.94 17.36 2.63
C ASP A 712 -28.92 16.83 3.64
N SER A 713 -27.81 17.54 3.87
CA SER A 713 -26.73 17.08 4.74
C SER A 713 -27.27 16.75 6.15
N PRO A 714 -27.08 15.51 6.64
CA PRO A 714 -27.54 15.14 7.98
C PRO A 714 -26.83 15.95 9.07
N LEU A 715 -25.61 16.41 8.82
CA LEU A 715 -24.80 17.18 9.77
C LEU A 715 -25.31 18.62 9.94
N LEU A 716 -25.84 19.22 8.86
CA LEU A 716 -26.45 20.56 8.92
C LEU A 716 -27.88 20.51 9.45
N ARG A 717 -28.64 19.46 9.11
CA ARG A 717 -30.02 19.25 9.58
C ARG A 717 -30.08 18.92 11.08
N LYS A 718 -29.06 18.25 11.62
CA LYS A 718 -29.02 17.80 13.02
C LYS A 718 -27.61 17.92 13.61
N PRO A 719 -27.25 19.05 14.25
CA PRO A 719 -25.92 19.24 14.87
C PRO A 719 -25.58 18.20 15.93
N SER A 720 -26.58 17.61 16.59
CA SER A 720 -26.37 16.55 17.58
C SER A 720 -25.68 15.31 17.00
N LEU A 721 -25.74 15.10 15.67
CA LEU A 721 -25.02 14.02 15.00
C LEU A 721 -23.51 14.23 15.07
N LEU A 722 -23.01 15.42 14.72
CA LEU A 722 -21.58 15.73 14.80
C LEU A 722 -21.09 15.67 16.25
N ARG A 723 -21.87 16.19 17.21
CA ARG A 723 -21.57 16.01 18.63
C ARG A 723 -21.44 14.52 19.01
N SER A 724 -22.39 13.68 18.58
CA SER A 724 -22.38 12.25 18.91
C SER A 724 -21.13 11.56 18.34
N LEU A 725 -20.76 11.87 17.09
CA LEU A 725 -19.54 11.35 16.47
C LEU A 725 -18.29 11.80 17.23
N LEU A 726 -18.16 13.10 17.53
CA LEU A 726 -17.03 13.63 18.29
C LEU A 726 -16.92 12.99 19.68
N THR A 727 -18.03 12.89 20.41
CA THR A 727 -18.05 12.30 21.76
C THR A 727 -17.67 10.81 21.70
N PHE A 728 -18.21 10.07 20.73
CA PHE A 728 -17.92 8.65 20.59
C PHE A 728 -16.45 8.38 20.20
N TRP A 729 -15.89 9.14 19.26
CA TRP A 729 -14.44 9.07 18.95
C TRP A 729 -13.57 9.51 20.13
N GLN A 730 -14.03 10.48 20.91
CA GLN A 730 -13.32 10.94 22.10
C GLN A 730 -13.28 9.84 23.18
N HIS A 731 -14.39 9.12 23.38
CA HIS A 731 -14.49 7.99 24.31
C HIS A 731 -13.75 6.75 23.86
N HIS A 732 -13.57 6.57 22.55
CA HIS A 732 -12.97 5.39 21.97
C HIS A 732 -11.74 5.74 21.12
N PRO A 733 -10.57 6.02 21.77
CA PRO A 733 -9.35 6.35 21.05
C PRO A 733 -8.89 5.28 20.07
N GLY A 734 -9.30 4.02 20.25
CA GLY A 734 -9.03 2.94 19.32
C GLY A 734 -9.52 3.22 17.89
N LEU A 735 -10.57 4.03 17.70
CA LEU A 735 -11.03 4.45 16.37
C LEU A 735 -10.01 5.34 15.64
N SER A 736 -9.24 6.15 16.38
CA SER A 736 -8.17 6.96 15.79
C SER A 736 -6.92 6.11 15.60
N TYR A 737 -6.49 5.36 16.61
CA TYR A 737 -5.20 4.67 16.59
C TYR A 737 -5.16 3.40 15.73
N LEU A 738 -6.29 2.70 15.55
CA LEU A 738 -6.36 1.50 14.71
C LEU A 738 -6.31 1.83 13.21
N PHE A 739 -7.00 2.89 12.79
CA PHE A 739 -7.22 3.20 11.38
C PHE A 739 -6.27 4.24 10.80
N SER A 740 -5.50 4.93 11.64
CA SER A 740 -4.53 5.95 11.22
C SER A 740 -3.17 5.38 10.84
N GLY A 741 -2.39 6.23 10.13
CA GLY A 741 -1.07 5.87 9.63
C GLY A 741 0.01 5.88 10.72
N ALA A 742 1.27 5.83 10.30
CA ALA A 742 2.40 5.79 11.24
C ALA A 742 2.57 7.09 12.06
N PHE A 743 2.21 8.24 11.49
CA PHE A 743 2.41 9.55 12.09
C PHE A 743 1.15 10.04 12.82
N ILE A 744 1.13 9.86 14.15
CA ILE A 744 0.01 10.23 15.04
C ILE A 744 0.52 11.17 16.14
N GLY A 745 -0.39 11.94 16.73
CA GLY A 745 -0.12 12.89 17.81
C GLY A 745 -0.46 14.32 17.42
N ALA A 746 -0.17 15.26 18.31
CA ALA A 746 -0.56 16.66 18.20
C ALA A 746 -0.05 17.36 16.91
N THR A 747 1.05 16.89 16.35
CA THR A 747 1.68 17.44 15.13
C THR A 747 1.36 16.65 13.86
N SER A 748 0.51 15.62 13.96
CA SER A 748 0.12 14.77 12.84
C SER A 748 -0.67 15.54 11.75
N GLN A 749 -0.99 14.86 10.65
CA GLN A 749 -1.82 15.45 9.59
C GLN A 749 -3.29 15.63 10.01
N ALA A 750 -3.73 14.87 11.01
CA ALA A 750 -5.10 14.84 11.50
C ALA A 750 -5.16 14.55 13.02
N PRO A 751 -4.57 15.40 13.88
CA PRO A 751 -4.63 15.25 15.33
C PRO A 751 -6.07 15.14 15.86
N ARG A 752 -6.20 14.34 16.93
CA ARG A 752 -7.43 14.32 17.74
C ARG A 752 -7.60 15.65 18.46
N ILE A 753 -8.86 15.99 18.77
CA ILE A 753 -9.21 17.24 19.47
C ILE A 753 -8.55 17.35 20.85
N ASP A 754 -8.25 16.23 21.51
CA ASP A 754 -7.70 16.12 22.87
C ASP A 754 -6.19 15.86 22.95
N GLU A 755 -5.45 15.86 21.83
CA GLU A 755 -4.00 15.65 21.83
C GLU A 755 -3.17 16.95 21.89
N ALA A 756 -3.77 18.09 21.57
CA ALA A 756 -3.05 19.33 21.29
C ALA A 756 -3.14 20.38 22.41
N ARG A 757 -4.37 20.84 22.73
CA ARG A 757 -4.61 21.92 23.71
C ARG A 757 -5.41 21.39 24.89
N MET A 758 -4.95 21.68 26.11
CA MET A 758 -5.53 21.13 27.34
C MET A 758 -6.95 21.63 27.61
N GLU A 759 -7.28 22.83 27.15
CA GLU A 759 -8.57 23.51 27.33
C GLU A 759 -9.62 23.12 26.29
N ASN A 760 -9.25 22.47 25.18
CA ASN A 760 -10.16 22.19 24.06
C ASN A 760 -11.42 21.44 24.49
N LEU A 761 -11.28 20.44 25.37
CA LEU A 761 -12.43 19.65 25.82
C LEU A 761 -13.42 20.46 26.67
N TYR A 762 -12.93 21.42 27.46
CA TYR A 762 -13.78 22.32 28.24
C TYR A 762 -14.58 23.26 27.31
N GLU A 763 -13.91 23.85 26.30
CA GLU A 763 -14.60 24.69 25.31
C GLU A 763 -15.58 23.87 24.45
N LEU A 764 -15.25 22.61 24.16
CA LEU A 764 -16.15 21.69 23.44
C LEU A 764 -17.41 21.35 24.24
N GLU A 765 -17.31 21.17 25.55
CA GLU A 765 -18.47 20.99 26.44
C GLU A 765 -19.40 22.21 26.42
N ILE A 766 -18.84 23.43 26.39
CA ILE A 766 -19.62 24.66 26.22
C ILE A 766 -20.31 24.64 24.86
N ALA A 767 -19.60 24.33 23.77
CA ALA A 767 -20.21 24.24 22.43
C ALA A 767 -21.34 23.20 22.38
N PHE A 768 -21.18 22.04 23.03
CA PHE A 768 -22.22 21.03 23.14
C PHE A 768 -23.48 21.53 23.86
N SER A 769 -23.32 22.36 24.89
CA SER A 769 -24.45 22.94 25.64
C SER A 769 -25.31 23.90 24.81
N GLN A 770 -24.76 24.46 23.74
CA GLN A 770 -25.43 25.43 22.86
C GLN A 770 -26.23 24.76 21.72
N ILE A 771 -26.18 23.43 21.59
CA ILE A 771 -26.92 22.71 20.55
C ILE A 771 -28.43 22.75 20.88
N PRO A 772 -29.28 23.24 19.97
CA PRO A 772 -30.74 23.25 20.17
C PRO A 772 -31.28 21.82 20.34
N LYS A 773 -32.14 21.61 21.35
CA LYS A 773 -32.77 20.31 21.61
C LYS A 773 -33.97 20.04 20.71
N ASP A 774 -34.73 21.09 20.37
CA ASP A 774 -35.94 21.02 19.57
C ASP A 774 -36.01 22.21 18.59
N GLY A 775 -36.73 22.04 17.47
CA GLY A 775 -36.99 23.10 16.49
C GLY A 775 -36.15 23.00 15.21
N GLU A 776 -36.40 23.92 14.27
CA GLU A 776 -35.60 24.04 13.05
C GLU A 776 -34.23 24.62 13.37
N VAL A 777 -33.17 23.97 12.87
CA VAL A 777 -31.79 24.40 13.06
C VAL A 777 -31.31 25.17 11.83
N PRO A 778 -30.78 26.39 11.98
CA PRO A 778 -30.14 27.10 10.88
C PRO A 778 -28.91 26.33 10.37
N PHE A 779 -28.78 26.16 9.04
CA PHE A 779 -27.68 25.39 8.45
C PHE A 779 -26.28 25.88 8.79
N TRP A 780 -26.11 27.15 9.15
CA TRP A 780 -24.81 27.69 9.55
C TRP A 780 -24.41 27.32 10.99
N LEU A 781 -25.35 26.88 11.83
CA LEU A 781 -25.13 26.74 13.27
C LEU A 781 -24.09 25.66 13.59
N THR A 782 -24.20 24.47 13.00
CA THR A 782 -23.27 23.35 13.25
C THR A 782 -21.82 23.80 13.02
N ASP A 783 -21.56 24.45 11.89
CA ASP A 783 -20.23 24.93 11.54
C ASP A 783 -19.70 25.95 12.55
N ARG A 784 -20.52 26.95 12.91
CA ARG A 784 -20.11 28.01 13.85
C ARG A 784 -19.82 27.52 15.25
N LEU A 785 -20.50 26.47 15.71
CA LEU A 785 -20.25 25.88 17.02
C LEU A 785 -18.88 25.18 17.09
N PHE A 786 -18.42 24.57 15.99
CA PHE A 786 -17.25 23.68 16.02
C PHE A 786 -16.02 24.18 15.26
N ARG A 787 -16.13 25.14 14.34
CA ARG A 787 -15.04 25.58 13.44
C ARG A 787 -13.75 25.97 14.13
N HIS A 788 -13.84 26.63 15.28
CA HIS A 788 -12.66 27.10 16.01
C HIS A 788 -12.13 26.08 17.02
N LEU A 789 -12.81 24.94 17.19
CA LEU A 789 -12.44 23.84 18.08
C LEU A 789 -11.85 22.66 17.31
N LEU A 790 -12.35 22.41 16.09
CA LEU A 790 -11.87 21.37 15.18
C LEU A 790 -10.70 21.90 14.33
N THR A 791 -9.57 22.16 14.97
CA THR A 791 -8.34 22.67 14.34
C THR A 791 -7.09 21.99 14.87
N ASP A 792 -6.01 22.02 14.10
CA ASP A 792 -4.69 21.68 14.61
C ASP A 792 -4.11 22.74 15.58
N LEU A 793 -2.88 22.51 16.06
CA LEU A 793 -2.15 23.45 16.93
C LEU A 793 -2.04 24.87 16.35
N THR A 794 -1.98 25.01 15.02
CA THR A 794 -1.85 26.27 14.30
C THR A 794 -3.19 26.96 14.01
N GLY A 795 -4.32 26.32 14.33
CA GLY A 795 -5.65 26.81 14.01
C GLY A 795 -6.15 26.43 12.62
N ASN A 796 -5.52 25.45 11.96
CA ASN A 796 -5.91 24.99 10.64
C ASN A 796 -7.01 23.90 10.74
N THR A 797 -8.19 24.21 10.23
CA THR A 797 -9.37 23.33 10.17
C THR A 797 -9.20 22.15 9.21
N HIS A 798 -8.40 22.32 8.16
CA HIS A 798 -8.09 21.27 7.18
C HIS A 798 -7.24 20.14 7.79
N ARG A 799 -6.62 20.38 8.95
CA ARG A 799 -5.74 19.42 9.64
C ARG A 799 -6.37 18.80 10.87
N ALA A 800 -7.68 18.91 11.06
CA ALA A 800 -8.38 18.21 12.13
C ALA A 800 -8.77 16.78 11.72
N GLU A 801 -8.84 15.85 12.68
CA GLU A 801 -9.41 14.51 12.46
C GLU A 801 -10.83 14.58 11.86
N PHE A 802 -11.65 15.49 12.38
CA PHE A 802 -12.97 15.84 11.86
C PHE A 802 -12.88 17.21 11.16
N CYS A 803 -12.62 17.19 9.86
CA CYS A 803 -12.47 18.41 9.06
C CYS A 803 -13.84 18.93 8.59
N ILE A 804 -14.12 20.20 8.91
CA ILE A 804 -15.37 20.89 8.57
C ILE A 804 -15.20 21.99 7.52
N ASP A 805 -14.09 22.00 6.79
CA ASP A 805 -13.84 23.03 5.77
C ASP A 805 -14.89 23.04 4.66
N LYS A 806 -15.38 21.85 4.30
CA LYS A 806 -16.42 21.67 3.28
C LYS A 806 -17.84 21.66 3.87
N LEU A 807 -18.01 21.97 5.17
CA LEU A 807 -19.31 21.91 5.85
C LEU A 807 -20.16 23.15 5.55
N TYR A 808 -19.89 24.28 6.20
CA TYR A 808 -20.59 25.55 5.93
C TYR A 808 -19.64 26.74 6.10
N SER A 809 -18.68 26.90 5.18
CA SER A 809 -17.74 28.03 5.26
C SER A 809 -18.47 29.38 5.15
N PRO A 810 -18.12 30.36 6.00
CA PRO A 810 -18.73 31.68 5.96
C PRO A 810 -18.22 32.55 4.81
N ASP A 811 -17.02 32.29 4.31
CA ASP A 811 -16.28 33.19 3.42
C ASP A 811 -16.85 33.22 1.98
N SER A 812 -17.49 32.13 1.55
CA SER A 812 -18.06 32.03 0.21
C SER A 812 -19.24 31.05 0.15
N SER A 813 -20.09 31.21 -0.87
CA SER A 813 -21.13 30.21 -1.19
C SER A 813 -20.54 28.90 -1.70
N SER A 814 -19.32 28.93 -2.27
CA SER A 814 -18.64 27.75 -2.82
C SER A 814 -18.09 26.80 -1.76
N GLY A 815 -17.90 27.27 -0.52
CA GLY A 815 -17.49 26.47 0.65
C GLY A 815 -18.65 25.94 1.50
N ARG A 816 -19.91 26.11 1.07
CA ARG A 816 -21.11 25.62 1.77
C ARG A 816 -21.61 24.33 1.12
N LEU A 817 -20.87 23.24 1.27
CA LEU A 817 -21.18 21.95 0.61
C LEU A 817 -21.94 20.97 1.52
N GLY A 818 -21.96 21.20 2.84
CA GLY A 818 -22.59 20.31 3.80
C GLY A 818 -21.83 19.01 4.02
N ILE A 819 -20.51 19.02 3.80
CA ILE A 819 -19.65 17.83 3.86
C ILE A 819 -18.73 17.90 5.09
N LEU A 820 -18.66 16.80 5.84
CA LEU A 820 -17.64 16.54 6.86
C LEU A 820 -16.64 15.52 6.33
N GLU A 821 -15.36 15.70 6.63
CA GLU A 821 -14.30 14.79 6.20
C GLU A 821 -13.62 14.17 7.41
N LEU A 822 -13.55 12.84 7.43
CA LEU A 822 -12.78 12.08 8.41
C LEU A 822 -11.38 11.86 7.85
N ARG A 823 -10.39 12.53 8.44
CA ARG A 823 -9.03 12.61 7.87
C ARG A 823 -8.02 11.68 8.52
N ALA A 824 -8.31 11.14 9.69
CA ALA A 824 -7.39 10.25 10.42
C ALA A 824 -7.36 8.81 9.90
N PHE A 825 -7.96 8.51 8.75
CA PHE A 825 -7.90 7.19 8.14
C PHE A 825 -6.74 7.09 7.15
N ASP A 826 -5.88 6.11 7.37
CA ASP A 826 -4.87 5.67 6.41
C ASP A 826 -5.54 4.86 5.29
N MET A 827 -4.84 4.72 4.17
CA MET A 827 -5.32 3.96 3.02
C MET A 827 -5.38 2.46 3.33
N PRO A 828 -6.57 1.82 3.31
CA PRO A 828 -6.65 0.38 3.54
C PRO A 828 -6.09 -0.39 2.34
N PRO A 829 -5.27 -1.44 2.59
CA PRO A 829 -4.59 -2.21 1.54
C PRO A 829 -5.55 -3.04 0.66
N HIS A 830 -6.79 -3.24 1.11
CA HIS A 830 -7.78 -4.06 0.39
C HIS A 830 -9.16 -3.41 0.37
N PRO A 831 -9.93 -3.49 -0.75
CA PRO A 831 -11.21 -2.80 -0.87
C PRO A 831 -12.26 -3.28 0.15
N GLN A 832 -12.24 -4.56 0.54
CA GLN A 832 -13.16 -5.06 1.57
C GLN A 832 -12.87 -4.47 2.95
N MET A 833 -11.59 -4.20 3.28
CA MET A 833 -11.24 -3.49 4.52
C MET A 833 -11.77 -2.05 4.46
N SER A 834 -11.55 -1.35 3.35
CA SER A 834 -12.12 -0.01 3.13
C SER A 834 -13.65 0.01 3.30
N LEU A 835 -14.36 -0.98 2.72
CA LEU A 835 -15.81 -1.10 2.88
C LEU A 835 -16.25 -1.43 4.31
N MET A 836 -15.51 -2.26 5.04
CA MET A 836 -15.80 -2.54 6.45
C MET A 836 -15.67 -1.27 7.30
N GLN A 837 -14.62 -0.48 7.10
CA GLN A 837 -14.41 0.82 7.76
C GLN A 837 -15.56 1.80 7.42
N ASN A 838 -15.94 1.91 6.15
CA ASN A 838 -17.06 2.73 5.72
C ASN A 838 -18.40 2.26 6.34
N LEU A 839 -18.61 0.95 6.46
CA LEU A 839 -19.80 0.38 7.10
C LEU A 839 -19.87 0.74 8.59
N LEU A 840 -18.74 0.73 9.31
CA LEU A 840 -18.66 1.15 10.70
C LEU A 840 -19.15 2.60 10.84
N VAL A 841 -18.58 3.52 10.05
CA VAL A 841 -18.97 4.95 10.07
C VAL A 841 -20.44 5.12 9.70
N ARG A 842 -20.92 4.46 8.63
CA ARG A 842 -22.32 4.49 8.19
C ARG A 842 -23.27 3.99 9.28
N THR A 843 -22.87 2.95 10.03
CA THR A 843 -23.64 2.39 11.14
C THR A 843 -23.72 3.36 12.32
N LEU A 844 -22.61 4.01 12.69
CA LEU A 844 -22.58 5.00 13.76
C LEU A 844 -23.48 6.20 13.41
N VAL A 845 -23.45 6.66 12.16
CA VAL A 845 -24.39 7.69 11.68
C VAL A 845 -25.85 7.23 11.82
N ALA A 846 -26.19 6.01 11.38
CA ALA A 846 -27.54 5.46 11.50
C ALA A 846 -27.99 5.35 12.97
N TRP A 847 -27.10 4.91 13.85
CA TRP A 847 -27.37 4.79 15.27
C TRP A 847 -27.59 6.16 15.91
N PHE A 848 -26.65 7.09 15.76
CA PHE A 848 -26.69 8.41 16.41
C PHE A 848 -27.80 9.31 15.86
N TRP A 849 -28.17 9.12 14.59
CA TRP A 849 -29.36 9.77 14.04
C TRP A 849 -30.63 9.36 14.78
N LYS A 850 -30.79 8.06 15.02
CA LYS A 850 -31.95 7.48 15.73
C LYS A 850 -31.92 7.80 17.23
N LYS A 851 -30.75 7.67 17.87
CA LYS A 851 -30.55 7.91 19.30
C LYS A 851 -29.20 8.61 19.48
N PRO A 852 -29.18 9.94 19.68
CA PRO A 852 -27.96 10.69 19.93
C PRO A 852 -27.14 10.11 21.09
N TYR A 853 -25.81 10.11 20.93
CA TYR A 853 -24.87 9.66 21.95
C TYR A 853 -24.47 10.87 22.82
N GLU A 854 -25.18 11.04 23.93
CA GLU A 854 -25.06 12.22 24.80
C GLU A 854 -24.41 11.83 26.13
N HIS A 855 -23.09 11.96 26.22
CA HIS A 855 -22.32 11.64 27.40
C HIS A 855 -21.29 12.74 27.69
N ASP A 856 -20.73 12.73 28.91
CA ASP A 856 -19.66 13.64 29.34
C ASP A 856 -18.32 13.18 28.78
N LEU A 857 -17.47 14.13 28.36
CA LEU A 857 -16.16 13.83 27.76
C LEU A 857 -15.17 13.30 28.80
N VAL A 858 -14.31 12.37 28.37
CA VAL A 858 -13.29 11.74 29.23
C VAL A 858 -11.99 12.54 29.18
N ARG A 859 -11.31 12.73 30.32
CA ARG A 859 -10.00 13.41 30.38
C ARG A 859 -8.85 12.39 30.36
N TRP A 860 -8.55 11.82 29.19
CA TRP A 860 -7.54 10.76 29.03
C TRP A 860 -6.11 11.20 29.42
N GLY A 861 -5.72 12.44 29.13
CA GLY A 861 -4.37 12.92 29.42
C GLY A 861 -3.29 12.06 28.76
N THR A 862 -2.26 11.69 29.51
CA THR A 862 -1.13 10.89 29.00
C THR A 862 -1.50 9.45 28.66
N GLU A 863 -2.66 8.94 29.09
CA GLU A 863 -3.12 7.59 28.73
C GLU A 863 -3.24 7.38 27.22
N LEU A 864 -3.54 8.45 26.46
CA LEU A 864 -3.56 8.43 24.99
C LEU A 864 -2.23 7.96 24.40
N HIS A 865 -1.10 8.42 24.96
CA HIS A 865 0.26 8.13 24.48
C HIS A 865 0.99 7.07 25.31
N ASP A 866 0.25 6.37 26.18
CA ASP A 866 0.75 5.22 26.94
C ASP A 866 -0.05 3.96 26.62
N LYS A 867 -1.33 3.95 27.00
CA LYS A 867 -2.24 2.80 26.91
C LYS A 867 -2.69 2.55 25.47
N PHE A 868 -3.22 3.58 24.80
CA PHE A 868 -3.84 3.41 23.48
C PHE A 868 -2.85 3.29 22.31
N LEU A 869 -1.55 3.31 22.61
CA LEU A 869 -0.49 2.96 21.64
C LEU A 869 -0.15 1.47 21.62
N ILE A 870 -0.72 0.70 22.54
CA ILE A 870 -0.48 -0.74 22.72
C ILE A 870 -1.71 -1.50 22.17
N GLU A 871 -1.45 -2.52 21.35
CA GLU A 871 -2.46 -3.28 20.60
C GLU A 871 -3.60 -3.81 21.48
N HIS A 872 -3.27 -4.37 22.65
CA HIS A 872 -4.24 -4.99 23.54
C HIS A 872 -5.35 -4.01 23.97
N TYR A 873 -4.98 -2.79 24.33
CA TYR A 873 -5.96 -1.80 24.81
C TYR A 873 -6.78 -1.21 23.67
N VAL A 874 -6.20 -1.07 22.47
CA VAL A 874 -6.97 -0.73 21.27
C VAL A 874 -7.97 -1.85 20.94
N ARG A 875 -7.57 -3.11 21.10
CA ARG A 875 -8.46 -4.26 20.90
C ARG A 875 -9.62 -4.30 21.89
N GLU A 876 -9.35 -4.09 23.17
CA GLU A 876 -10.41 -4.01 24.19
C GLU A 876 -11.38 -2.84 23.93
N ASP A 877 -10.86 -1.69 23.46
CA ASP A 877 -11.70 -0.55 23.10
C ASP A 877 -12.60 -0.85 21.89
N ILE A 878 -12.05 -1.46 20.82
CA ILE A 878 -12.85 -1.90 19.66
C ILE A 878 -13.88 -2.97 20.05
N LYS A 879 -13.53 -3.87 20.97
CA LYS A 879 -14.47 -4.86 21.51
C LYS A 879 -15.66 -4.20 22.20
N ASP A 880 -15.43 -3.19 23.04
CA ASP A 880 -16.54 -2.44 23.66
C ASP A 880 -17.41 -1.73 22.61
N ILE A 881 -16.82 -1.16 21.55
CA ILE A 881 -17.58 -0.59 20.43
C ILE A 881 -18.47 -1.65 19.76
N VAL A 882 -17.93 -2.85 19.50
CA VAL A 882 -18.68 -3.97 18.92
C VAL A 882 -19.84 -4.39 19.83
N GLU A 883 -19.61 -4.50 21.14
CA GLU A 883 -20.65 -4.79 22.11
C GLU A 883 -21.75 -3.73 22.11
N GLN A 884 -21.38 -2.44 22.07
CA GLN A 884 -22.32 -1.32 22.01
C GLN A 884 -23.14 -1.34 20.71
N LEU A 885 -22.52 -1.58 19.55
CA LEU A 885 -23.19 -1.73 18.26
C LEU A 885 -24.16 -2.92 18.26
N ASN A 886 -23.76 -4.05 18.85
CA ASN A 886 -24.60 -5.24 19.01
C ASN A 886 -25.81 -4.96 19.90
N ARG A 887 -25.63 -4.25 21.03
CA ARG A 887 -26.73 -3.78 21.89
C ARG A 887 -27.65 -2.80 21.16
N ALA A 888 -27.13 -1.98 20.27
CA ALA A 888 -27.90 -1.10 19.40
C ALA A 888 -28.63 -1.84 18.25
N GLY A 889 -28.37 -3.14 18.07
CA GLY A 889 -29.05 -4.01 17.11
C GLY A 889 -28.30 -4.24 15.79
N TYR A 890 -27.04 -3.85 15.71
CA TYR A 890 -26.16 -4.06 14.55
C TYR A 890 -25.18 -5.20 14.84
N LYS A 891 -25.30 -6.31 14.09
CA LYS A 891 -24.59 -7.57 14.38
C LYS A 891 -23.14 -7.54 13.90
N PHE A 892 -22.30 -6.70 14.49
CA PHE A 892 -20.86 -6.69 14.25
C PHE A 892 -20.18 -7.86 14.97
N GLN A 893 -19.12 -8.39 14.37
CA GLN A 893 -18.25 -9.39 14.98
C GLN A 893 -16.88 -8.79 15.24
N GLU A 894 -16.25 -9.17 16.35
CA GLU A 894 -14.92 -8.68 16.76
C GLU A 894 -13.84 -9.08 15.74
N ASP A 895 -13.95 -10.28 15.16
CA ASP A 895 -13.00 -10.82 14.21
C ASP A 895 -12.96 -10.08 12.86
N TRP A 896 -13.97 -9.26 12.54
CA TRP A 896 -13.98 -8.40 11.35
C TRP A 896 -12.91 -7.30 11.41
N PHE A 897 -12.36 -7.01 12.59
CA PHE A 897 -11.31 -6.02 12.79
C PHE A 897 -9.90 -6.62 12.77
N ASN A 898 -9.76 -7.96 12.82
CA ASN A 898 -8.47 -8.63 12.86
C ASN A 898 -7.51 -8.24 11.72
N PRO A 899 -7.97 -8.05 10.45
CA PRO A 899 -7.08 -7.60 9.38
C PRO A 899 -6.49 -6.21 9.64
N PHE A 900 -7.23 -5.31 10.29
CA PHE A 900 -6.71 -3.98 10.68
C PHE A 900 -5.70 -4.09 11.80
N PHE A 901 -5.91 -4.99 12.76
CA PHE A 901 -4.93 -5.24 13.82
C PHE A 901 -3.63 -5.85 13.27
N GLU A 902 -3.70 -6.80 12.33
CA GLU A 902 -2.50 -7.35 11.71
C GLU A 902 -1.77 -6.33 10.82
N PHE A 903 -2.50 -5.41 10.19
CA PHE A 903 -1.90 -4.31 9.43
C PHE A 903 -1.25 -3.26 10.35
N ARG A 904 -1.93 -2.85 11.43
CA ARG A 904 -1.50 -1.78 12.32
C ARG A 904 -0.48 -2.22 13.38
N PHE A 905 -0.69 -3.41 13.94
CA PHE A 905 0.07 -4.02 15.03
C PHE A 905 0.55 -5.44 14.64
N PRO A 906 1.35 -5.58 13.57
CA PRO A 906 1.79 -6.88 13.08
C PRO A 906 2.52 -7.68 14.15
N LEU A 907 2.31 -8.99 14.14
CA LEU A 907 3.04 -9.94 14.98
C LEU A 907 4.51 -10.02 14.55
N HIS A 908 5.43 -9.77 15.48
CA HIS A 908 6.87 -9.99 15.27
C HIS A 908 7.28 -11.43 15.56
N GLY A 909 6.73 -12.03 16.62
CA GLY A 909 7.01 -13.42 16.95
C GLY A 909 6.37 -13.87 18.25
N MET A 910 6.39 -15.20 18.44
CA MET A 910 5.87 -15.86 19.63
C MET A 910 6.85 -16.96 20.05
N VAL A 911 6.99 -17.17 21.35
CA VAL A 911 7.74 -18.30 21.90
C VAL A 911 6.97 -18.91 23.07
N GLN A 912 7.03 -20.24 23.17
CA GLN A 912 6.50 -20.97 24.32
C GLN A 912 7.67 -21.49 25.16
N ILE A 913 7.71 -21.07 26.43
CA ILE A 913 8.76 -21.47 27.39
C ILE A 913 8.06 -22.19 28.53
N ASN A 914 8.21 -23.51 28.57
CA ASN A 914 7.38 -24.39 29.39
C ASN A 914 5.88 -24.16 29.10
N ASN A 915 5.13 -23.60 30.06
CA ASN A 915 3.71 -23.28 29.89
C ASN A 915 3.48 -21.78 29.65
N VAL A 916 4.51 -20.94 29.75
CA VAL A 916 4.37 -19.49 29.54
C VAL A 916 4.43 -19.22 28.04
N HIS A 917 3.42 -18.54 27.51
CA HIS A 917 3.45 -18.03 26.14
C HIS A 917 3.85 -16.57 26.17
N LEU A 918 4.84 -16.20 25.37
CA LEU A 918 5.33 -14.83 25.20
C LEU A 918 5.08 -14.41 23.76
N GLU A 919 4.38 -13.29 23.58
CA GLU A 919 4.03 -12.70 22.28
C GLU A 919 4.62 -11.29 22.18
N LEU A 920 5.27 -11.01 21.04
CA LEU A 920 5.77 -9.68 20.69
C LEU A 920 5.03 -9.15 19.46
N ARG A 921 4.38 -7.99 19.60
CA ARG A 921 3.69 -7.28 18.51
C ARG A 921 4.22 -5.87 18.36
N ALA A 922 4.20 -5.33 17.15
CA ALA A 922 4.45 -3.91 16.95
C ALA A 922 3.47 -3.08 17.82
N ALA A 923 3.95 -1.97 18.36
CA ALA A 923 3.12 -0.96 19.02
C ALA A 923 3.35 0.40 18.35
N ILE A 924 2.48 1.35 18.63
CA ILE A 924 2.56 2.69 18.05
C ILE A 924 3.58 3.51 18.84
N GLU A 925 4.43 4.25 18.13
CA GLU A 925 5.25 5.29 18.73
C GLU A 925 5.05 6.57 17.91
N PRO A 926 4.47 7.64 18.49
CA PRO A 926 4.29 8.90 17.79
C PRO A 926 5.65 9.54 17.55
N TRP A 927 5.93 9.89 16.30
CA TRP A 927 7.15 10.61 15.98
C TRP A 927 6.96 12.10 16.27
N ASN A 928 7.81 12.64 17.13
CA ASN A 928 7.72 14.04 17.51
C ASN A 928 8.41 14.93 16.47
N VAL A 929 7.75 16.01 16.08
CA VAL A 929 8.40 17.07 15.31
C VAL A 929 9.41 17.78 16.21
N LEU A 930 10.65 17.87 15.75
CA LEU A 930 11.78 18.48 16.44
C LEU A 930 11.79 20.01 16.28
N GLY A 931 12.72 20.65 16.99
CA GLY A 931 12.99 22.07 16.85
C GLY A 931 13.37 22.46 15.41
N GLU A 932 13.21 23.74 15.10
CA GLU A 932 13.58 24.29 13.79
C GLU A 932 15.09 24.24 13.56
N GLU A 933 15.51 23.73 12.40
CA GLU A 933 16.90 23.71 11.96
C GLU A 933 17.07 24.50 10.67
N MET A 934 18.20 25.23 10.56
CA MET A 934 18.55 25.95 9.33
C MET A 934 19.12 24.96 8.31
N SER A 935 18.44 24.80 7.18
CA SER A 935 18.91 24.07 6.01
C SER A 935 19.35 25.04 4.90
N GLY A 936 20.12 24.56 3.92
CA GLY A 936 20.60 25.38 2.80
C GLY A 936 19.49 26.04 1.96
N GLY A 937 18.24 25.57 2.09
CA GLY A 937 17.06 26.11 1.40
C GLY A 937 16.00 26.77 2.30
N GLY A 938 16.23 26.88 3.62
CA GLY A 938 15.25 27.45 4.56
C GLY A 938 15.18 26.68 5.89
N THR A 939 14.14 26.93 6.69
CA THR A 939 13.95 26.25 7.97
C THR A 939 13.30 24.89 7.76
N ALA A 940 13.92 23.81 8.23
CA ALA A 940 13.35 22.47 8.23
C ALA A 940 12.94 22.06 9.66
N ARG A 941 11.91 21.22 9.78
CA ARG A 941 11.54 20.59 11.05
C ARG A 941 11.63 19.09 10.86
N TYR A 942 12.67 18.49 11.44
CA TYR A 942 12.86 17.04 11.40
C TYR A 942 11.86 16.34 12.31
N VAL A 943 11.69 15.04 12.08
CA VAL A 943 10.82 14.18 12.87
C VAL A 943 11.69 13.12 13.52
N ASP A 944 11.56 12.93 14.83
CA ASP A 944 12.34 11.93 15.55
C ASP A 944 11.78 10.52 15.34
N SER A 945 12.36 9.82 14.38
CA SER A 945 12.07 8.42 14.08
C SER A 945 13.06 7.44 14.72
N SER A 946 13.89 7.89 15.67
CA SER A 946 14.90 7.06 16.36
C SER A 946 14.32 6.12 17.41
N VAL A 947 13.08 6.37 17.84
CA VAL A 947 12.40 5.64 18.92
C VAL A 947 11.30 4.77 18.34
N GLU A 948 11.20 3.54 18.84
CA GLU A 948 10.14 2.60 18.51
C GLU A 948 9.51 2.04 19.78
N ARG A 949 8.37 1.34 19.60
CA ARG A 949 7.65 0.67 20.67
C ARG A 949 7.21 -0.72 20.23
N ILE A 950 7.31 -1.67 21.15
CA ILE A 950 6.81 -3.04 20.98
C ILE A 950 5.85 -3.37 22.14
N GLN A 951 4.75 -4.05 21.84
CA GLN A 951 3.92 -4.69 22.84
C GLN A 951 4.56 -6.03 23.21
N VAL A 952 4.61 -6.32 24.50
CA VAL A 952 4.87 -7.65 25.03
C VAL A 952 3.66 -8.15 25.81
N LYS A 953 3.18 -9.33 25.45
CA LYS A 953 2.06 -10.00 26.12
C LYS A 953 2.49 -11.39 26.59
N VAL A 954 2.16 -11.73 27.83
CA VAL A 954 2.43 -13.06 28.42
C VAL A 954 1.15 -13.74 28.87
N ASN A 955 1.03 -15.03 28.61
CA ASN A 955 -0.07 -15.88 29.08
C ASN A 955 0.45 -17.01 29.96
N HIS A 956 -0.39 -17.47 30.88
CA HIS A 956 -0.05 -18.48 31.90
C HIS A 956 1.17 -18.08 32.75
N PHE A 957 1.33 -16.78 32.97
CA PHE A 957 2.42 -16.20 33.76
C PHE A 957 2.07 -16.20 35.25
N ILE A 958 3.01 -16.63 36.10
CA ILE A 958 2.87 -16.66 37.56
C ILE A 958 3.77 -15.57 38.13
N GLU A 959 3.20 -14.40 38.43
CA GLU A 959 3.95 -13.20 38.84
C GLU A 959 4.76 -13.38 40.13
N GLU A 960 4.34 -14.28 41.03
CA GLU A 960 5.05 -14.58 42.28
C GLU A 960 6.31 -15.43 42.08
N ARG A 961 6.51 -15.97 40.88
CA ARG A 961 7.64 -16.82 40.54
C ARG A 961 8.47 -16.26 39.40
N PHE A 962 7.81 -15.80 38.35
CA PHE A 962 8.48 -15.38 37.13
C PHE A 962 8.58 -13.86 37.04
N VAL A 963 9.70 -13.40 36.50
CA VAL A 963 9.92 -12.00 36.13
C VAL A 963 10.27 -11.96 34.65
N LEU A 964 9.58 -11.12 33.88
CA LEU A 964 9.97 -10.81 32.51
C LEU A 964 10.95 -9.65 32.53
N THR A 965 12.09 -9.79 31.87
CA THR A 965 13.05 -8.69 31.68
C THR A 965 13.29 -8.45 30.20
N CYS A 966 13.59 -7.21 29.84
CA CYS A 966 14.06 -6.80 28.51
C CYS A 966 15.41 -6.10 28.69
N ASN A 967 16.47 -6.60 28.04
CA ASN A 967 17.84 -6.09 28.18
C ASN A 967 18.31 -5.95 29.64
N GLY A 968 17.93 -6.91 30.49
CA GLY A 968 18.25 -6.89 31.92
C GLY A 968 17.49 -5.84 32.73
N VAL A 969 16.40 -5.28 32.21
CA VAL A 969 15.48 -4.41 32.95
C VAL A 969 14.14 -5.11 33.12
N LYS A 970 13.60 -5.17 34.34
CA LYS A 970 12.28 -5.75 34.62
C LYS A 970 11.19 -4.99 33.85
N VAL A 971 10.38 -5.72 33.09
CA VAL A 971 9.23 -5.19 32.36
C VAL A 971 8.07 -4.96 33.34
N GLN A 972 7.48 -3.76 33.31
CA GLN A 972 6.29 -3.44 34.11
C GLN A 972 5.04 -4.06 33.48
N LEU A 973 4.84 -5.36 33.74
CA LEU A 973 3.66 -6.11 33.30
C LEU A 973 2.39 -5.63 34.02
N ASN A 974 1.34 -5.34 33.25
CA ASN A 974 0.02 -4.95 33.75
C ASN A 974 -1.00 -6.05 33.47
N SER A 975 -1.88 -6.33 34.43
CA SER A 975 -2.91 -7.37 34.26
C SER A 975 -3.96 -6.94 33.23
N THR A 976 -4.38 -7.89 32.39
CA THR A 976 -5.49 -7.69 31.43
C THR A 976 -6.87 -7.98 32.03
N GLY A 977 -6.93 -8.34 33.32
CA GLY A 977 -8.15 -8.84 33.98
C GLY A 977 -8.36 -10.36 33.82
N ILE A 978 -7.61 -11.02 32.95
CA ILE A 978 -7.56 -12.49 32.84
C ILE A 978 -6.43 -13.03 33.72
N LYS A 979 -6.73 -14.05 34.54
CA LYS A 979 -5.75 -14.62 35.46
C LYS A 979 -4.56 -15.22 34.69
N GLY A 980 -3.36 -14.75 35.02
CA GLY A 980 -2.12 -15.21 34.39
C GLY A 980 -1.85 -14.60 33.02
N GLU A 981 -2.61 -13.58 32.61
CA GLU A 981 -2.39 -12.80 31.39
C GLU A 981 -1.97 -11.37 31.74
N TYR A 982 -0.87 -10.92 31.14
CA TYR A 982 -0.32 -9.58 31.37
C TYR A 982 0.23 -8.97 30.07
N VAL A 983 0.24 -7.64 30.02
CA VAL A 983 0.73 -6.87 28.88
C VAL A 983 1.56 -5.66 29.32
N ALA A 984 2.52 -5.26 28.50
CA ALA A 984 3.25 -4.00 28.65
C ALA A 984 3.72 -3.47 27.29
N GLY A 985 3.92 -2.16 27.21
CA GLY A 985 4.72 -1.55 26.15
C GLY A 985 6.20 -1.52 26.53
N VAL A 986 7.09 -1.71 25.57
CA VAL A 986 8.53 -1.45 25.72
C VAL A 986 8.92 -0.42 24.67
N ARG A 987 9.29 0.77 25.14
CA ARG A 987 9.79 1.89 24.34
C ARG A 987 11.31 1.88 24.36
N TYR A 988 11.93 1.98 23.19
CA TYR A 988 13.37 1.78 23.04
C TYR A 988 13.94 2.61 21.90
N LYS A 989 15.24 2.92 21.96
CA LYS A 989 15.95 3.62 20.90
C LYS A 989 16.45 2.61 19.85
N ALA A 990 15.86 2.65 18.66
CA ALA A 990 16.10 1.71 17.58
C ALA A 990 17.41 2.01 16.81
N TRP A 991 17.71 3.29 16.57
CA TRP A 991 18.92 3.78 15.89
C TRP A 991 19.30 5.17 16.41
N ASN A 992 20.47 5.71 16.05
CA ASN A 992 20.98 6.96 16.65
C ASN A 992 21.31 8.06 15.61
N PRO A 993 20.29 8.82 15.13
CA PRO A 993 20.53 10.00 14.32
C PRO A 993 21.09 11.15 15.15
N HIS A 994 21.89 11.99 14.49
CA HIS A 994 22.45 13.20 15.10
C HIS A 994 21.37 14.19 15.55
N SER A 995 20.26 14.28 14.81
CA SER A 995 19.06 15.06 15.19
C SER A 995 17.97 14.10 15.71
N SER A 996 17.81 14.08 17.03
CA SER A 996 16.77 13.36 17.78
C SER A 996 16.51 14.05 19.12
N LEU A 997 15.44 13.70 19.83
CA LEU A 997 15.15 14.27 21.16
C LEU A 997 16.28 14.01 22.17
N HIS A 998 16.95 12.86 22.06
CA HIS A 998 18.00 12.43 22.99
C HIS A 998 19.21 11.80 22.26
N PRO A 999 20.07 12.59 21.59
CA PRO A 999 21.13 12.07 20.72
C PRO A 999 22.27 11.37 21.48
N THR A 1000 22.43 11.65 22.77
CA THR A 1000 23.49 11.06 23.63
C THR A 1000 23.14 9.68 24.19
N ILE A 1001 21.90 9.23 24.03
CA ILE A 1001 21.48 7.89 24.46
C ILE A 1001 21.84 6.89 23.36
N ASP A 1002 22.53 5.81 23.71
CA ASP A 1002 22.88 4.76 22.75
C ASP A 1002 21.66 3.94 22.30
N VAL A 1003 21.84 3.14 21.24
CA VAL A 1003 20.80 2.22 20.76
C VAL A 1003 20.55 1.09 21.77
N ASP A 1004 19.30 0.65 21.87
CA ASP A 1004 18.87 -0.42 22.76
C ASP A 1004 18.87 -1.80 22.09
N THR A 1005 19.17 -1.89 20.80
CA THR A 1005 18.98 -3.12 20.01
C THR A 1005 20.23 -4.02 20.05
N PRO A 1006 20.08 -5.36 19.99
CA PRO A 1006 18.83 -6.12 19.97
C PRO A 1006 18.09 -6.10 21.31
N LEU A 1007 16.78 -6.34 21.28
CA LEU A 1007 15.96 -6.51 22.47
C LEU A 1007 15.95 -7.98 22.89
N VAL A 1008 16.56 -8.28 24.04
CA VAL A 1008 16.61 -9.63 24.61
C VAL A 1008 15.57 -9.72 25.72
N PHE A 1009 14.57 -10.58 25.52
CA PHE A 1009 13.53 -10.85 26.51
C PHE A 1009 13.84 -12.14 27.26
N ASP A 1010 13.89 -12.08 28.59
CA ASP A 1010 14.21 -13.20 29.47
C ASP A 1010 13.05 -13.48 30.43
N ILE A 1011 12.62 -14.74 30.52
CA ILE A 1011 11.76 -15.23 31.60
C ILE A 1011 12.67 -15.75 32.73
N VAL A 1012 12.75 -14.94 33.77
CA VAL A 1012 13.53 -15.22 34.98
C VAL A 1012 12.69 -16.01 35.97
N ASP A 1013 13.16 -17.20 36.34
CA ASP A 1013 12.62 -17.97 37.47
C ASP A 1013 13.33 -17.53 38.75
N THR A 1014 12.64 -16.73 39.57
CA THR A 1014 13.21 -16.18 40.81
C THR A 1014 13.48 -17.26 41.86
N TRP A 1015 12.74 -18.36 41.84
CA TRP A 1015 12.92 -19.46 42.79
C TRP A 1015 14.18 -20.26 42.49
N ASN A 1016 14.46 -20.47 41.19
CA ASN A 1016 15.64 -21.21 40.73
C ASN A 1016 16.84 -20.29 40.38
N LYS A 1017 16.68 -18.97 40.54
CA LYS A 1017 17.70 -17.95 40.26
C LYS A 1017 18.36 -18.12 38.89
N ARG A 1018 17.57 -18.33 37.84
CA ARG A 1018 18.06 -18.48 36.45
C ARG A 1018 17.03 -18.00 35.43
N SER A 1019 17.51 -17.57 34.25
CA SER A 1019 16.65 -17.50 33.07
C SER A 1019 16.28 -18.92 32.64
N ILE A 1020 15.00 -19.16 32.36
CA ILE A 1020 14.49 -20.47 31.90
C ILE A 1020 14.23 -20.50 30.40
N GLY A 1021 14.35 -19.36 29.73
CA GLY A 1021 14.12 -19.20 28.30
C GLY A 1021 13.74 -17.76 27.97
N GLY A 1022 13.60 -17.48 26.69
CA GLY A 1022 13.31 -16.14 26.20
C GLY A 1022 13.38 -16.07 24.68
N CYS A 1023 13.32 -14.84 24.15
CA CYS A 1023 13.43 -14.58 22.72
C CYS A 1023 14.23 -13.29 22.48
N THR A 1024 14.74 -13.13 21.27
CA THR A 1024 15.48 -11.93 20.86
C THR A 1024 14.85 -11.30 19.64
N TYR A 1025 14.66 -9.98 19.69
CA TYR A 1025 14.14 -9.18 18.59
C TYR A 1025 15.18 -8.18 18.08
N TYR A 1026 15.28 -8.05 16.76
CA TYR A 1026 16.22 -7.19 16.06
C TYR A 1026 15.49 -6.09 15.28
N VAL A 1027 16.03 -4.88 15.26
CA VAL A 1027 15.51 -3.80 14.40
C VAL A 1027 15.95 -3.96 12.95
N ALA A 1028 17.18 -4.44 12.73
CA ALA A 1028 17.73 -4.74 11.41
C ALA A 1028 18.03 -6.24 11.29
N HIS A 1029 18.46 -6.69 10.11
CA HIS A 1029 18.82 -8.09 9.89
C HIS A 1029 19.95 -8.52 10.87
N PRO A 1030 19.81 -9.63 11.61
CA PRO A 1030 20.78 -10.03 12.64
C PRO A 1030 22.18 -10.33 12.07
N GLY A 1031 22.26 -10.70 10.79
CA GLY A 1031 23.53 -10.88 10.07
C GLY A 1031 24.24 -9.57 9.67
N GLY A 1032 23.75 -8.39 10.07
CA GLY A 1032 24.34 -7.09 9.71
C GLY A 1032 24.07 -6.66 8.26
N ARG A 1033 23.10 -7.28 7.59
CA ARG A 1033 22.69 -6.94 6.23
C ARG A 1033 21.86 -5.65 6.27
N SER A 1034 22.35 -4.60 5.64
CA SER A 1034 21.56 -3.41 5.32
C SER A 1034 20.89 -3.63 3.97
N TYR A 1035 19.57 -3.55 3.92
CA TYR A 1035 18.85 -3.59 2.64
C TYR A 1035 19.03 -2.25 1.93
N GLU A 1036 19.49 -2.28 0.69
CA GLU A 1036 19.62 -1.07 -0.14
C GLU A 1036 18.33 -0.73 -0.87
N SER A 1037 17.46 -1.73 -1.10
CA SER A 1037 16.18 -1.57 -1.79
C SER A 1037 14.99 -1.93 -0.89
N TYR A 1038 13.84 -1.36 -1.21
CA TYR A 1038 12.57 -1.74 -0.61
C TYR A 1038 12.13 -3.14 -1.07
N PRO A 1039 11.29 -3.84 -0.29
CA PRO A 1039 10.75 -5.13 -0.72
C PRO A 1039 9.97 -5.00 -2.02
N VAL A 1040 10.21 -5.91 -2.97
CA VAL A 1040 9.52 -5.92 -4.28
C VAL A 1040 8.10 -6.49 -4.20
N ASN A 1041 7.78 -7.24 -3.14
CA ASN A 1041 6.46 -7.81 -2.91
C ASN A 1041 6.23 -8.15 -1.43
N SER A 1042 5.01 -8.60 -1.11
CA SER A 1042 4.59 -8.96 0.25
C SER A 1042 5.34 -10.17 0.84
N TYR A 1043 5.78 -11.13 0.03
CA TYR A 1043 6.57 -12.29 0.47
C TYR A 1043 7.95 -11.88 0.96
N GLU A 1044 8.64 -11.02 0.21
CA GLU A 1044 9.93 -10.49 0.63
C GLU A 1044 9.78 -9.65 1.91
N ALA A 1045 8.78 -8.76 1.95
CA ALA A 1045 8.50 -7.96 3.13
C ALA A 1045 8.22 -8.83 4.36
N GLU A 1046 7.47 -9.91 4.21
CA GLU A 1046 7.22 -10.88 5.27
C GLU A 1046 8.49 -11.59 5.73
N SER A 1047 9.32 -12.08 4.81
CA SER A 1047 10.58 -12.74 5.18
C SER A 1047 11.51 -11.79 5.95
N ARG A 1048 11.61 -10.52 5.55
CA ARG A 1048 12.39 -9.51 6.30
C ARG A 1048 11.90 -9.32 7.73
N ARG A 1049 10.58 -9.35 7.96
CA ARG A 1049 10.00 -9.28 9.32
C ARG A 1049 10.27 -10.54 10.13
N ILE A 1050 10.14 -11.73 9.54
CA ILE A 1050 10.35 -13.01 10.23
C ILE A 1050 11.81 -13.16 10.69
N ASN A 1051 12.77 -12.75 9.84
CA ASN A 1051 14.20 -12.87 10.14
C ASN A 1051 14.68 -12.00 11.32
N ARG A 1052 13.84 -11.06 11.79
CA ARG A 1052 14.13 -10.16 12.91
C ARG A 1052 13.75 -10.73 14.28
N PHE A 1053 13.18 -11.94 14.33
CA PHE A 1053 12.78 -12.57 15.58
C PHE A 1053 13.43 -13.94 15.74
N TRP A 1054 14.08 -14.16 16.88
CA TRP A 1054 14.59 -15.46 17.28
C TRP A 1054 13.84 -15.97 18.50
N GLU A 1055 13.37 -17.22 18.43
CA GLU A 1055 12.76 -17.95 19.55
C GLU A 1055 13.80 -18.44 20.59
N PHE A 1056 15.05 -18.01 20.44
CA PHE A 1056 16.19 -18.30 21.30
C PHE A 1056 17.04 -17.02 21.48
N GLY A 1057 18.19 -17.13 22.15
CA GLY A 1057 19.10 -16.00 22.37
C GLY A 1057 18.91 -15.26 23.69
N HIS A 1058 18.15 -15.85 24.61
CA HIS A 1058 17.99 -15.38 25.99
C HIS A 1058 19.33 -15.37 26.77
N THR A 1059 19.40 -14.56 27.82
CA THR A 1059 20.61 -14.38 28.62
C THR A 1059 20.92 -15.63 29.45
N GLN A 1060 22.16 -16.11 29.35
CA GLN A 1060 22.64 -17.29 30.10
C GLN A 1060 23.30 -16.87 31.42
N GLY A 1061 23.05 -17.61 32.50
CA GLY A 1061 23.76 -17.45 33.77
C GLY A 1061 22.91 -17.67 35.01
N THR A 1062 23.57 -17.72 36.17
CA THR A 1062 22.90 -17.70 37.48
C THR A 1062 22.61 -16.26 37.88
N ILE A 1063 21.46 -16.02 38.48
CA ILE A 1063 21.00 -14.68 38.84
C ILE A 1063 21.61 -14.23 40.16
N GLU A 1064 22.25 -13.07 40.14
CA GLU A 1064 22.64 -12.34 41.35
C GLU A 1064 21.63 -11.24 41.64
N GLU A 1065 20.96 -11.33 42.79
CA GLU A 1065 20.17 -10.23 43.33
C GLU A 1065 21.14 -9.12 43.77
N LYS A 1066 21.21 -8.02 43.03
CA LYS A 1066 21.83 -6.80 43.56
C LYS A 1066 20.85 -6.16 44.55
N GLU A 1067 21.11 -6.34 45.84
CA GLU A 1067 20.56 -5.43 46.86
C GLU A 1067 21.00 -3.99 46.53
N SER A 1068 20.10 -3.02 46.73
CA SER A 1068 20.39 -1.60 46.57
C SER A 1068 21.42 -1.16 47.62
N ILE A 1069 22.71 -1.10 47.26
CA ILE A 1069 23.77 -0.69 48.18
C ILE A 1069 23.94 0.83 48.17
N MET A 1070 23.65 1.45 49.33
CA MET A 1070 24.15 2.77 49.72
C MET A 1070 25.68 2.75 49.76
N GLN A 1071 26.33 3.78 49.19
CA GLN A 1071 27.78 3.94 49.15
C GLN A 1071 28.42 3.92 50.55
N GLY A 1072 29.37 3.00 50.74
CA GLY A 1072 30.35 3.01 51.83
C GLY A 1072 31.61 2.30 51.34
N GLY A 1073 32.71 3.06 51.21
CA GLY A 1073 33.95 2.61 50.58
C GLY A 1073 34.86 1.77 51.48
N GLU A 1074 35.71 0.96 50.85
CA GLU A 1074 37.18 0.98 50.95
C GLU A 1074 37.75 -0.13 50.04
N SER A 1075 38.65 0.23 49.13
CA SER A 1075 39.26 -0.70 48.18
C SER A 1075 40.50 -1.36 48.78
N THR A 1076 40.44 -2.67 49.01
CA THR A 1076 41.63 -3.51 49.14
C THR A 1076 41.60 -4.57 48.04
N SER A 1077 42.66 -4.63 47.25
CA SER A 1077 42.80 -5.55 46.12
C SER A 1077 43.22 -6.95 46.61
N LYS A 1078 42.28 -7.90 46.57
CA LYS A 1078 42.55 -9.34 46.58
C LYS A 1078 42.24 -9.93 45.21
N VAL A 1079 43.14 -10.78 44.72
CA VAL A 1079 42.89 -11.60 43.52
C VAL A 1079 42.02 -12.79 43.94
N GLU A 1080 40.75 -12.77 43.55
CA GLU A 1080 39.84 -13.91 43.69
C GLU A 1080 39.98 -14.86 42.50
N LYS A 1081 39.91 -16.16 42.77
CA LYS A 1081 39.77 -17.20 41.75
C LYS A 1081 38.43 -16.95 41.02
N GLN A 1082 38.47 -16.65 39.73
CA GLN A 1082 37.28 -16.66 38.89
C GLN A 1082 36.75 -18.10 38.80
N GLU A 1083 35.80 -18.46 39.66
CA GLU A 1083 34.83 -19.49 39.29
C GLU A 1083 34.07 -18.96 38.07
N SER A 1084 34.01 -19.74 37.00
CA SER A 1084 33.37 -19.41 35.74
C SER A 1084 31.83 -19.38 35.85
N SER A 1085 31.28 -18.66 36.82
CA SER A 1085 29.85 -18.37 36.87
C SER A 1085 29.57 -17.17 35.97
N LYS A 1086 28.94 -17.42 34.82
CA LYS A 1086 28.27 -16.35 34.08
C LYS A 1086 27.16 -15.83 35.00
N LYS A 1087 27.33 -14.63 35.55
CA LYS A 1087 26.39 -13.99 36.47
C LYS A 1087 25.49 -13.06 35.66
N PHE A 1088 24.17 -13.24 35.76
CA PHE A 1088 23.17 -12.36 35.17
C PHE A 1088 22.53 -11.54 36.31
N SER A 1089 22.43 -10.23 36.15
CA SER A 1089 21.69 -9.38 37.09
C SER A 1089 20.74 -8.50 36.30
N TYR A 1090 19.47 -8.43 36.72
CA TYR A 1090 18.52 -7.47 36.17
C TYR A 1090 18.24 -6.37 37.18
N LYS A 1091 17.79 -5.21 36.70
CA LYS A 1091 17.41 -4.05 37.53
C LYS A 1091 15.93 -3.71 37.36
N GLU A 1092 15.38 -3.01 38.33
CA GLU A 1092 14.02 -2.49 38.30
C GLU A 1092 14.05 -0.96 38.24
N LEU A 1093 13.33 -0.39 37.27
CA LEU A 1093 13.15 1.05 37.15
C LEU A 1093 11.86 1.48 37.89
N PRO A 1094 11.83 2.67 38.50
CA PRO A 1094 10.61 3.18 39.13
C PRO A 1094 9.51 3.37 38.09
N ILE A 1095 8.27 2.99 38.45
CA ILE A 1095 7.09 3.15 37.60
C ILE A 1095 6.86 4.64 37.35
N ASN A 1096 6.73 5.03 36.08
CA ASN A 1096 6.37 6.40 35.72
C ASN A 1096 4.87 6.59 35.95
N PHE A 1097 4.49 7.61 36.74
CA PHE A 1097 3.08 7.90 36.99
C PHE A 1097 2.31 8.33 35.73
N GLU A 1098 2.97 8.99 34.78
CA GLU A 1098 2.36 9.42 33.52
C GLU A 1098 2.31 8.30 32.47
N PHE A 1099 3.21 7.33 32.57
CA PHE A 1099 3.36 6.21 31.62
C PHE A 1099 3.49 4.85 32.35
N PRO A 1100 2.49 4.43 33.15
CA PRO A 1100 2.58 3.20 33.94
C PRO A 1100 2.51 1.91 33.11
N TYR A 1101 2.04 1.97 31.86
CA TYR A 1101 1.90 0.80 30.98
C TYR A 1101 3.12 0.54 30.10
N THR A 1102 4.15 1.39 30.18
CA THR A 1102 5.31 1.33 29.29
C THR A 1102 6.65 1.35 30.05
N LEU A 1103 7.48 0.35 29.77
CA LEU A 1103 8.90 0.37 30.10
C LEU A 1103 9.65 1.24 29.08
N ASP A 1104 10.33 2.30 29.53
CA ASP A 1104 11.20 3.12 28.68
C ASP A 1104 12.67 2.77 28.91
N LEU A 1105 13.26 2.00 27.98
CA LEU A 1105 14.64 1.52 28.08
C LEU A 1105 15.68 2.64 28.02
N ARG A 1106 15.30 3.82 27.52
CA ARG A 1106 16.20 4.99 27.46
C ARG A 1106 16.54 5.54 28.85
N LYS A 1107 15.82 5.13 29.89
CA LYS A 1107 16.07 5.48 31.30
C LYS A 1107 16.95 4.47 32.05
N LYS A 1108 17.44 3.43 31.37
CA LYS A 1108 18.25 2.36 31.99
C LYS A 1108 19.54 2.91 32.59
#